data_AF-A0A7J3S1Q3-F1
#
_entry.id   AF-A0A7J3S1Q3-F1
#
_cell.length_a   1.000
_cell.length_b   1.000
_cell.length_c   1.000
_cell.angle_alpha   90.00
_cell.angle_beta   90.00
_cell.angle_gamma   90.00
#
_symmetry.space_group_name_H-M   'P 1'
#
loop_
_entity.id
_entity.type
_entity.pdbx_description
1 polymer ?
#
loop_
_entity_poly.entity_id
_entity_poly.type
_entity_poly.pdbx_seq_one_letter_code
_entity_poly.pdbx_strand_id
1 'polypeptide(L)'
;MDGQIRQPIVVVLGHVDSGKCVHGDTLIQLACGQTLPASKAFDLYRVGHSIPSEDGVVYRSSHLSLLSLSPDGTVVAKDASHVWRLRSDRLVEVITEEGYKVKVTPEHKFLTVGRGGGVTYREAGSLRPGDLLLVPQKVHVVPPSGREGQEGSALAAGGPSFIEGPPPVEDIFSVPSPFSGCWTRRRRSITEASYGSEFGSGQPWVTPLGAGLLRECRTVRVSASRLLKGEFYVYDFTVDETHNFLANDLVIHNTSILDRIRGTAVQVREAGGITQQIGASFFPPDTLRAMCGPLLKSLGGDVTIPGLLFIDTPGHEAFSNLRIRGGSAADIAVLVVDITKGLEPQTLESIEILKSRRVPFVVALNKVDLLAGWRPKAGRTIVQALKEQEPATQEMLDQGIYRVVGQLSNLGFSSEAYYRVKSFTKEVSIVPLSAHTGEGVSELMAVIVGLTQQYLRDRLKATLGPPRGIVLEVKEEQGLGQTLNVILLDGVLEVGSTVVVGKRTGAEAIRVRALLMPKPLDEMRDPRDRFVPVDQVRAAAGVKLSSPGLEGVLPGSPIVGVMEGVRLEEAIKFVESEVKSTLIETDSVGVVLKADTLGALEALTGLLKKKGVPIRVADIGPVTKRDIVQASTVSSSDRYLGVVLAFNVRVLDDARQDAKDKGVRLFSSDVIYNLIDDYVSWASAEKEKELRMQFTSLTPPCKFQMLRGYVFRRSGPAVFGVEVLAGRLRSKVRVMNSSGEEVGMVQQVQEEGREVESAEKGSQVAISMKEPTVGRQVKEGETLYSLPSSEEARALKTKFRDRLSEEELALLDEIIELRRRVEYLYAF
;
A
#
# COMPACT_ATOMS: atom_id res chain seq x y z
N MET A 1 -1.61 37.69 15.95
CA MET A 1 -1.79 36.38 15.31
C MET A 1 -2.93 36.40 14.33
N ASP A 2 -4.07 37.03 14.64
CA ASP A 2 -5.07 37.35 13.61
C ASP A 2 -4.43 37.98 12.36
N GLY A 3 -4.87 37.52 11.18
CA GLY A 3 -4.32 37.91 9.87
C GLY A 3 -2.91 37.42 9.52
N GLN A 4 -2.14 36.81 10.44
CA GLN A 4 -0.80 36.29 10.12
C GLN A 4 -0.88 34.93 9.43
N ILE A 5 -0.03 34.71 8.43
CA ILE A 5 0.05 33.42 7.71
C ILE A 5 0.83 32.41 8.56
N ARG A 6 0.26 31.22 8.84
CA ARG A 6 0.97 30.07 9.43
C ARG A 6 1.74 29.27 8.36
N GLN A 7 2.69 28.42 8.77
CA GLN A 7 3.33 27.51 7.82
C GLN A 7 2.30 26.55 7.17
N PRO A 8 2.35 26.36 5.83
CA PRO A 8 1.63 25.29 5.15
C PRO A 8 2.08 23.92 5.65
N ILE A 9 1.11 23.01 5.74
CA ILE A 9 1.33 21.60 6.00
C ILE A 9 1.44 20.86 4.66
N VAL A 10 2.56 20.19 4.44
CA VAL A 10 2.86 19.40 3.25
C VAL A 10 2.85 17.92 3.62
N VAL A 11 2.24 17.06 2.81
CA VAL A 11 2.36 15.59 2.96
C VAL A 11 3.02 14.98 1.73
N VAL A 12 3.82 13.92 1.90
CA VAL A 12 4.52 13.24 0.79
C VAL A 12 3.96 11.83 0.62
N LEU A 13 3.19 11.64 -0.46
CA LEU A 13 2.44 10.44 -0.76
C LEU A 13 3.00 9.75 -2.02
N GLY A 14 2.60 8.50 -2.28
CA GLY A 14 3.07 7.72 -3.44
C GLY A 14 4.23 6.76 -3.12
N HIS A 15 4.94 6.34 -4.18
CA HIS A 15 5.84 5.17 -4.15
C HIS A 15 7.17 5.49 -3.44
N VAL A 16 7.18 5.43 -2.10
CA VAL A 16 8.41 5.48 -1.29
C VAL A 16 8.87 4.07 -0.95
N ASP A 17 9.58 3.47 -1.90
CA ASP A 17 10.81 2.74 -1.62
C ASP A 17 11.73 2.76 -2.85
N SER A 18 13.05 2.64 -2.61
CA SER A 18 14.06 2.66 -3.67
C SER A 18 15.13 1.58 -3.47
N GLY A 19 14.79 0.34 -3.80
CA GLY A 19 15.73 -0.68 -4.29
C GLY A 19 16.81 -1.25 -3.34
N LYS A 20 17.01 -0.73 -2.12
CA LYS A 20 18.19 -0.99 -1.26
C LYS A 20 18.31 -2.38 -0.59
N CYS A 21 17.85 -3.42 -1.26
CA CYS A 21 17.81 -4.78 -0.76
C CYS A 21 19.21 -5.42 -0.60
N VAL A 22 19.29 -6.41 0.30
CA VAL A 22 20.45 -7.30 0.48
C VAL A 22 20.23 -8.62 -0.25
N HIS A 23 21.28 -9.28 -0.74
CA HIS A 23 21.17 -10.62 -1.32
C HIS A 23 20.88 -11.67 -0.23
N GLY A 24 20.18 -12.76 -0.60
CA GLY A 24 19.67 -13.75 0.35
C GLY A 24 20.70 -14.49 1.23
N ASP A 25 21.98 -14.47 0.89
CA ASP A 25 23.08 -15.03 1.69
C ASP A 25 23.64 -14.07 2.76
N THR A 26 23.19 -12.81 2.77
CA THR A 26 23.58 -11.81 3.77
C THR A 26 23.00 -12.17 5.14
N LEU A 27 23.82 -12.17 6.20
CA LEU A 27 23.41 -12.59 7.53
C LEU A 27 22.90 -11.39 8.34
N ILE A 28 21.61 -11.38 8.67
CA ILE A 28 20.93 -10.33 9.42
C ILE A 28 21.00 -10.64 10.92
N GLN A 29 21.31 -9.62 11.74
CA GLN A 29 21.45 -9.73 13.18
C GLN A 29 20.11 -9.47 13.89
N LEU A 30 19.63 -10.48 14.62
CA LEU A 30 18.39 -10.40 15.40
C LEU A 30 18.66 -9.91 16.83
N ALA A 31 17.69 -9.23 17.43
CA ALA A 31 17.77 -8.74 18.80
C ALA A 31 17.91 -9.86 19.86
N CYS A 32 17.55 -11.10 19.52
CA CYS A 32 17.78 -12.29 20.34
C CYS A 32 19.22 -12.83 20.29
N GLY A 33 20.14 -12.14 19.60
CA GLY A 33 21.55 -12.56 19.44
C GLY A 33 21.78 -13.67 18.42
N GLN A 34 20.74 -14.09 17.69
CA GLN A 34 20.88 -14.99 16.53
C GLN A 34 21.22 -14.19 15.26
N THR A 35 21.95 -14.82 14.34
CA THR A 35 22.20 -14.28 13.00
C THR A 35 21.68 -15.25 11.94
N LEU A 36 20.87 -14.79 10.98
CA LEU A 36 20.24 -15.62 9.96
C LEU A 36 20.45 -15.06 8.55
N PRO A 37 20.66 -15.89 7.51
CA PRO A 37 20.59 -15.45 6.12
C PRO A 37 19.26 -14.74 5.83
N ALA A 38 19.29 -13.65 5.06
CA ALA A 38 18.12 -12.82 4.77
C ALA A 38 16.95 -13.63 4.16
N SER A 39 17.25 -14.61 3.31
CA SER A 39 16.24 -15.54 2.78
C SER A 39 15.55 -16.35 3.89
N LYS A 40 16.33 -16.85 4.85
CA LYS A 40 15.83 -17.64 5.98
C LYS A 40 15.06 -16.76 7.00
N ALA A 41 15.46 -15.51 7.18
CA ALA A 41 14.70 -14.55 7.99
C ALA A 41 13.34 -14.25 7.35
N PHE A 42 13.30 -14.01 6.03
CA PHE A 42 12.06 -13.86 5.27
C PHE A 42 11.15 -15.11 5.35
N ASP A 43 11.70 -16.31 5.13
CA ASP A 43 10.92 -17.55 5.11
C ASP A 43 10.37 -17.96 6.50
N LEU A 44 11.06 -17.63 7.59
CA LEU A 44 10.67 -17.98 8.96
C LEU A 44 9.67 -17.01 9.59
N TYR A 45 9.81 -15.70 9.37
CA TYR A 45 9.09 -14.67 10.12
C TYR A 45 7.89 -14.05 9.38
N ARG A 46 7.72 -14.37 8.09
CA ARG A 46 6.52 -13.99 7.32
C ARG A 46 5.25 -14.57 7.91
N VAL A 47 4.18 -13.79 7.93
CA VAL A 47 2.84 -14.21 8.34
C VAL A 47 1.75 -13.62 7.45
N GLY A 48 0.59 -14.29 7.42
CA GLY A 48 -0.54 -13.91 6.59
C GLY A 48 -0.37 -14.29 5.12
N HIS A 49 -1.08 -13.59 4.25
CA HIS A 49 -1.02 -13.78 2.80
C HIS A 49 0.10 -12.95 2.18
N SER A 50 0.61 -13.39 1.03
CA SER A 50 1.57 -12.61 0.24
C SER A 50 0.92 -11.37 -0.32
N ILE A 51 1.48 -10.20 0.00
CA ILE A 51 1.20 -8.94 -0.68
C ILE A 51 2.02 -8.96 -1.98
N PRO A 52 1.39 -8.87 -3.18
CA PRO A 52 2.11 -8.84 -4.44
C PRO A 52 2.92 -7.54 -4.59
N SER A 53 4.11 -7.63 -5.16
CA SER A 53 4.89 -6.47 -5.61
C SER A 53 5.35 -6.71 -7.05
N GLU A 54 5.48 -5.67 -7.87
CA GLU A 54 5.86 -5.80 -9.29
C GLU A 54 7.13 -6.66 -9.48
N ASP A 55 8.11 -6.43 -8.61
CA ASP A 55 9.42 -7.07 -8.64
C ASP A 55 9.51 -8.30 -7.72
N GLY A 56 8.42 -8.71 -7.03
CA GLY A 56 8.44 -9.87 -6.13
C GLY A 56 7.25 -10.02 -5.17
N VAL A 57 7.54 -10.32 -3.91
CA VAL A 57 6.52 -10.60 -2.87
C VAL A 57 6.92 -10.01 -1.52
N VAL A 58 5.91 -9.50 -0.79
CA VAL A 58 6.04 -8.95 0.56
C VAL A 58 5.12 -9.72 1.50
N TYR A 59 5.50 -9.82 2.77
CA TYR A 59 4.65 -10.33 3.84
C TYR A 59 4.78 -9.42 5.07
N ARG A 60 3.74 -9.36 5.90
CA ARG A 60 3.88 -8.87 7.28
C ARG A 60 4.80 -9.80 8.06
N SER A 61 5.58 -9.28 9.00
CA SER A 61 6.34 -10.09 9.96
C SER A 61 5.66 -10.16 11.33
N SER A 62 5.84 -11.28 12.03
CA SER A 62 5.52 -11.41 13.45
C SER A 62 6.79 -11.70 14.25
N HIS A 63 7.04 -10.94 15.32
CA HIS A 63 8.17 -11.18 16.25
C HIS A 63 9.57 -11.13 15.62
N LEU A 64 9.73 -10.53 14.44
CA LEU A 64 11.04 -10.30 13.83
C LEU A 64 11.68 -9.05 14.42
N SER A 65 12.33 -9.20 15.57
CA SER A 65 13.08 -8.13 16.20
C SER A 65 14.52 -8.11 15.66
N LEU A 66 14.85 -7.06 14.90
CA LEU A 66 16.17 -6.81 14.31
C LEU A 66 17.01 -5.90 15.20
N LEU A 67 18.31 -5.88 14.96
CA LEU A 67 19.17 -4.82 15.48
C LEU A 67 19.27 -3.69 14.44
N SER A 68 19.15 -2.45 14.90
CA SER A 68 19.26 -1.21 14.11
C SER A 68 20.28 -0.27 14.75
N LEU A 69 20.82 0.66 13.97
CA LEU A 69 21.58 1.79 14.48
C LEU A 69 20.63 2.97 14.72
N SER A 70 20.66 3.59 15.90
CA SER A 70 19.99 4.88 16.15
C SER A 70 20.88 6.07 15.72
N PRO A 71 20.32 7.29 15.56
CA PRO A 71 21.06 8.44 15.02
C PRO A 71 22.28 8.91 15.83
N ASP A 72 22.36 8.50 17.10
CA ASP A 72 23.48 8.71 18.02
C ASP A 72 24.68 7.76 17.75
N GLY A 73 24.44 6.65 17.04
CA GLY A 73 25.39 5.58 16.78
C GLY A 73 25.26 4.37 17.70
N THR A 74 24.29 4.33 18.63
CA THR A 74 24.07 3.14 19.47
C THR A 74 23.25 2.07 18.74
N VAL A 75 23.39 0.81 19.15
CA VAL A 75 22.67 -0.33 18.55
C VAL A 75 21.44 -0.65 19.40
N VAL A 76 20.26 -0.63 18.78
CA VAL A 76 18.96 -0.81 19.42
C VAL A 76 18.17 -1.95 18.79
N ALA A 77 17.38 -2.67 19.60
CA ALA A 77 16.42 -3.65 19.11
C ALA A 77 15.16 -2.95 18.55
N LYS A 78 14.72 -3.35 17.36
CA LYS A 78 13.51 -2.83 16.69
C LYS A 78 12.81 -3.92 15.88
N ASP A 79 11.48 -3.95 15.98
CA ASP A 79 10.66 -4.91 15.25
C ASP A 79 10.48 -4.49 13.79
N ALA A 80 10.74 -5.43 12.87
CA ALA A 80 10.42 -5.26 11.46
C ALA A 80 8.93 -5.54 11.23
N SER A 81 8.22 -4.59 10.60
CA SER A 81 6.80 -4.72 10.27
C SER A 81 6.56 -5.63 9.05
N HIS A 82 7.50 -5.63 8.10
CA HIS A 82 7.40 -6.37 6.84
C HIS A 82 8.71 -7.01 6.42
N VAL A 83 8.60 -8.17 5.75
CA VAL A 83 9.70 -8.90 5.12
C VAL A 83 9.47 -9.00 3.62
N TRP A 84 10.51 -8.73 2.84
CA TRP A 84 10.42 -8.58 1.39
C TRP A 84 11.32 -9.58 0.68
N ARG A 85 10.89 -10.01 -0.51
CA ARG A 85 11.71 -10.74 -1.48
C ARG A 85 11.41 -10.24 -2.89
N LEU A 86 12.29 -9.40 -3.41
CA LEU A 86 12.25 -8.78 -4.73
C LEU A 86 13.29 -9.40 -5.68
N ARG A 87 13.27 -9.01 -6.95
CA ARG A 87 14.26 -9.37 -7.98
C ARG A 87 15.19 -8.20 -8.29
N SER A 88 16.39 -8.49 -8.77
CA SER A 88 17.32 -7.48 -9.29
C SER A 88 18.22 -8.07 -10.39
N ASP A 89 18.62 -7.23 -11.35
CA ASP A 89 19.52 -7.58 -12.46
C ASP A 89 21.02 -7.38 -12.14
N ARG A 90 21.30 -6.66 -11.04
CA ARG A 90 22.63 -6.16 -10.66
C ARG A 90 22.80 -6.18 -9.14
N LEU A 91 23.97 -6.63 -8.71
CA LEU A 91 24.42 -6.51 -7.32
C LEU A 91 25.82 -5.91 -7.29
N VAL A 92 26.21 -5.38 -6.14
CA VAL A 92 27.59 -5.04 -5.82
C VAL A 92 28.03 -5.91 -4.64
N GLU A 93 29.06 -6.72 -4.86
CA GLU A 93 29.79 -7.40 -3.80
C GLU A 93 30.82 -6.42 -3.22
N VAL A 94 30.59 -5.97 -1.99
CA VAL A 94 31.51 -5.14 -1.21
C VAL A 94 32.29 -6.07 -0.27
N ILE A 95 33.62 -5.98 -0.31
CA ILE A 95 34.55 -6.75 0.51
C ILE A 95 35.42 -5.76 1.30
N THR A 96 35.64 -6.05 2.58
CA THR A 96 36.51 -5.25 3.46
C THR A 96 37.89 -5.88 3.66
N GLU A 97 38.85 -5.11 4.19
CA GLU A 97 40.16 -5.65 4.63
C GLU A 97 40.01 -6.62 5.82
N GLU A 98 38.97 -6.48 6.65
CA GLU A 98 38.67 -7.37 7.78
C GLU A 98 37.87 -8.63 7.38
N GLY A 99 37.60 -8.82 6.09
CA GLY A 99 36.96 -10.03 5.57
C GLY A 99 35.42 -10.02 5.56
N TYR A 100 34.76 -9.00 6.12
CA TYR A 100 33.32 -8.77 5.89
C TYR A 100 33.03 -8.68 4.39
N LYS A 101 31.99 -9.39 3.96
CA LYS A 101 31.46 -9.40 2.60
C LYS A 101 29.97 -9.15 2.65
N VAL A 102 29.46 -8.29 1.78
CA VAL A 102 28.01 -8.14 1.60
C VAL A 102 27.70 -7.95 0.12
N LYS A 103 26.57 -8.49 -0.33
CA LYS A 103 26.06 -8.34 -1.69
C LYS A 103 24.76 -7.54 -1.60
N VAL A 104 24.76 -6.36 -2.20
CA VAL A 104 23.66 -5.38 -2.10
C VAL A 104 23.33 -4.82 -3.47
N THR A 105 22.19 -4.19 -3.66
CA THR A 105 21.92 -3.45 -4.90
C THR A 105 22.86 -2.25 -5.05
N PRO A 106 23.18 -1.79 -6.28
CA PRO A 106 24.16 -0.71 -6.51
C PRO A 106 23.90 0.60 -5.73
N GLU A 107 22.63 0.96 -5.56
CA GLU A 107 22.07 2.13 -4.86
C GLU A 107 22.04 2.01 -3.32
N HIS A 108 22.44 0.86 -2.79
CA HIS A 108 22.54 0.64 -1.35
C HIS A 108 23.63 1.53 -0.73
N LYS A 109 23.35 2.20 0.39
CA LYS A 109 24.21 3.23 0.97
C LYS A 109 24.88 2.80 2.26
N PHE A 110 26.20 2.79 2.25
CA PHE A 110 27.02 2.63 3.44
C PHE A 110 27.36 3.99 4.04
N LEU A 111 27.45 4.07 5.37
CA LEU A 111 28.11 5.19 6.04
C LEU A 111 29.62 5.12 5.75
N THR A 112 30.23 6.24 5.34
CA THR A 112 31.66 6.33 5.06
C THR A 112 32.30 7.54 5.75
N VAL A 113 33.59 7.48 6.03
CA VAL A 113 34.37 8.64 6.50
C VAL A 113 35.07 9.30 5.29
N GLY A 114 34.76 10.57 5.07
CA GLY A 114 35.40 11.39 4.04
C GLY A 114 36.84 11.76 4.39
N ARG A 115 37.63 12.18 3.39
CA ARG A 115 39.05 12.57 3.58
C ARG A 115 39.28 13.74 4.56
N GLY A 116 38.23 14.49 4.91
CA GLY A 116 38.23 15.54 5.94
C GLY A 116 37.64 15.11 7.28
N GLY A 117 37.50 13.81 7.58
CA GLY A 117 37.01 13.29 8.86
C GLY A 117 35.48 13.29 9.05
N GLY A 118 34.73 14.07 8.26
CA GLY A 118 33.26 14.07 8.28
C GLY A 118 32.64 12.76 7.77
N VAL A 119 31.51 12.38 8.38
CA VAL A 119 30.73 11.18 8.02
C VAL A 119 29.76 11.48 6.87
N THR A 120 29.75 10.67 5.81
CA THR A 120 28.84 10.81 4.67
C THR A 120 28.41 9.44 4.10
N TYR A 121 27.16 9.36 3.61
CA TYR A 121 26.68 8.17 2.90
C TYR A 121 27.31 8.04 1.52
N ARG A 122 27.67 6.81 1.12
CA ARG A 122 28.15 6.49 -0.23
C ARG A 122 27.51 5.20 -0.76
N GLU A 123 27.15 5.18 -2.04
CA GLU A 123 26.49 4.04 -2.66
C GLU A 123 27.48 2.91 -2.99
N ALA A 124 27.03 1.66 -2.92
CA ALA A 124 27.84 0.47 -3.19
C ALA A 124 28.55 0.54 -4.55
N GLY A 125 27.84 0.94 -5.61
CA GLY A 125 28.40 1.10 -6.96
C GLY A 125 29.45 2.23 -7.07
N SER A 126 29.47 3.16 -6.10
CA SER A 126 30.43 4.27 -6.02
C SER A 126 31.58 4.04 -5.04
N LEU A 127 31.52 3.00 -4.19
CA LEU A 127 32.64 2.59 -3.34
C LEU A 127 33.85 2.15 -4.16
N ARG A 128 35.05 2.45 -3.66
CA ARG A 128 36.34 2.05 -4.25
C ARG A 128 37.23 1.42 -3.18
N PRO A 129 38.18 0.53 -3.54
CA PRO A 129 39.22 0.08 -2.61
C PRO A 129 39.92 1.28 -1.97
N GLY A 130 40.10 1.25 -0.66
CA GLY A 130 40.62 2.40 0.11
C GLY A 130 39.57 3.20 0.87
N ASP A 131 38.29 3.12 0.51
CA ASP A 131 37.21 3.82 1.23
C ASP A 131 37.02 3.26 2.64
N LEU A 132 36.75 4.13 3.61
CA LEU A 132 36.48 3.76 5.00
C LEU A 132 34.97 3.69 5.23
N LEU A 133 34.43 2.50 5.46
CA LEU A 133 33.06 2.29 5.92
C LEU A 133 32.99 2.48 7.45
N LEU A 134 31.84 2.88 7.97
CA LEU A 134 31.54 2.82 9.40
C LEU A 134 30.74 1.55 9.71
N VAL A 135 31.16 0.83 10.75
CA VAL A 135 30.48 -0.32 11.34
C VAL A 135 30.34 -0.11 12.85
N PRO A 136 29.33 -0.66 13.53
CA PRO A 136 29.21 -0.53 14.99
C PRO A 136 30.42 -1.12 15.72
N GLN A 137 30.78 -0.54 16.87
CA GLN A 137 31.67 -1.21 17.81
C GLN A 137 30.88 -2.29 18.55
N LYS A 138 31.33 -3.55 18.40
CA LYS A 138 30.84 -4.77 19.08
C LYS A 138 29.38 -4.71 19.55
N VAL A 139 28.49 -5.27 18.73
CA VAL A 139 27.06 -5.48 19.02
C VAL A 139 26.82 -6.00 20.45
N HIS A 140 26.49 -5.08 21.36
CA HIS A 140 26.14 -5.39 22.74
C HIS A 140 24.64 -5.65 22.81
N VAL A 141 24.25 -6.94 22.80
CA VAL A 141 22.86 -7.34 22.99
C VAL A 141 22.42 -7.01 24.42
N VAL A 142 21.67 -5.93 24.58
CA VAL A 142 20.89 -5.64 25.79
C VAL A 142 19.58 -6.40 25.66
N PRO A 143 19.33 -7.49 26.43
CA PRO A 143 18.06 -8.20 26.35
C PRO A 143 16.91 -7.31 26.82
N PRO A 144 15.70 -7.44 26.23
CA PRO A 144 14.55 -6.61 26.62
C PRO A 144 14.19 -6.84 28.09
N SER A 145 14.40 -5.82 28.92
CA SER A 145 14.24 -5.90 30.36
C SER A 145 12.76 -5.97 30.76
N GLY A 146 12.27 -7.15 31.12
CA GLY A 146 11.01 -7.29 31.87
C GLY A 146 10.00 -8.33 31.39
N ARG A 147 10.39 -9.62 31.29
CA ARG A 147 9.48 -10.76 31.51
C ARG A 147 10.21 -11.93 32.17
N GLU A 148 10.46 -11.81 33.48
CA GLU A 148 10.72 -12.99 34.31
C GLU A 148 9.39 -13.56 34.80
N GLY A 149 9.15 -14.84 34.52
CA GLY A 149 7.94 -15.58 34.92
C GLY A 149 7.04 -15.98 33.75
N GLN A 150 6.84 -17.29 33.61
CA GLN A 150 5.97 -17.99 32.63
C GLN A 150 6.40 -17.83 31.15
N GLU A 151 6.65 -18.90 30.38
CA GLU A 151 6.56 -20.36 30.62
C GLU A 151 7.79 -21.10 30.09
N GLY A 152 8.11 -22.26 30.70
CA GLY A 152 9.33 -23.02 30.45
C GLY A 152 9.12 -24.47 29.99
N SER A 153 8.08 -24.79 29.21
CA SER A 153 7.90 -26.16 28.68
C SER A 153 6.84 -26.28 27.55
N ALA A 154 7.25 -26.23 26.27
CA ALA A 154 6.46 -26.77 25.13
C ALA A 154 7.20 -26.72 23.77
N LEU A 155 8.36 -27.38 23.60
CA LEU A 155 8.99 -27.54 22.26
C LEU A 155 9.90 -28.78 22.15
N ALA A 156 9.44 -29.92 22.69
CA ALA A 156 10.25 -31.15 22.78
C ALA A 156 9.42 -32.47 22.67
N ALA A 157 8.55 -32.57 21.67
CA ALA A 157 7.96 -33.84 21.19
C ALA A 157 7.28 -33.62 19.82
N GLY A 158 7.28 -34.62 18.93
CA GLY A 158 6.43 -34.59 17.71
C GLY A 158 7.09 -34.82 16.35
N GLY A 159 8.16 -35.62 16.25
CA GLY A 159 8.67 -36.13 14.97
C GLY A 159 8.35 -37.62 14.79
N PRO A 160 7.69 -38.07 13.70
CA PRO A 160 7.55 -39.49 13.38
C PRO A 160 8.90 -40.08 12.92
N SER A 161 9.07 -41.40 13.04
CA SER A 161 10.35 -42.11 12.92
C SER A 161 10.28 -43.33 11.98
N PHE A 162 11.45 -43.95 11.74
CA PHE A 162 11.72 -45.11 10.85
C PHE A 162 11.71 -44.73 9.34
N ILE A 163 12.57 -45.25 8.46
CA ILE A 163 13.64 -46.30 8.53
C ILE A 163 14.67 -46.02 7.37
N GLU A 164 15.91 -46.51 7.21
CA GLU A 164 16.72 -47.65 7.70
C GLU A 164 18.22 -47.22 7.88
N GLY A 165 19.19 -48.16 7.75
CA GLY A 165 20.65 -48.01 7.60
C GLY A 165 21.24 -49.34 7.08
N PRO A 166 22.53 -49.71 7.27
CA PRO A 166 23.73 -48.95 7.64
C PRO A 166 24.61 -48.76 6.35
N PRO A 167 25.87 -49.24 6.10
CA PRO A 167 27.05 -49.67 6.90
C PRO A 167 28.30 -48.74 6.77
N PRO A 168 29.41 -48.97 7.51
CA PRO A 168 30.66 -48.20 7.44
C PRO A 168 31.85 -48.92 6.75
N VAL A 169 32.88 -48.16 6.34
CA VAL A 169 34.24 -48.65 5.93
C VAL A 169 35.31 -47.63 6.39
N GLU A 170 36.57 -48.06 6.47
CA GLU A 170 37.70 -47.47 7.22
C GLU A 170 38.63 -46.51 6.42
N ASP A 171 39.52 -45.84 7.17
CA ASP A 171 40.88 -45.31 6.88
C ASP A 171 41.37 -44.96 5.46
N ILE A 172 42.13 -43.85 5.37
CA ILE A 172 43.49 -43.83 4.79
C ILE A 172 44.31 -42.62 5.30
N PHE A 173 45.63 -42.81 5.41
CA PHE A 173 46.71 -41.93 5.88
C PHE A 173 46.85 -40.60 5.06
N SER A 174 47.60 -39.55 5.44
CA SER A 174 48.85 -39.50 6.24
C SER A 174 49.13 -38.13 6.90
N VAL A 175 49.95 -38.13 7.96
CA VAL A 175 50.77 -36.99 8.44
C VAL A 175 52.12 -36.96 7.67
N PRO A 176 52.97 -35.89 7.64
CA PRO A 176 53.55 -35.25 8.84
C PRO A 176 53.71 -33.72 8.81
N SER A 177 54.01 -33.15 9.99
CA SER A 177 54.62 -31.83 10.14
C SER A 177 56.14 -31.95 10.33
N PRO A 178 56.89 -30.85 10.17
CA PRO A 178 58.12 -30.68 10.94
C PRO A 178 58.29 -29.29 11.59
N PHE A 179 58.76 -29.30 12.84
CA PHE A 179 59.71 -28.37 13.49
C PHE A 179 59.51 -26.84 13.29
N SER A 180 59.12 -26.02 14.27
CA SER A 180 59.64 -25.72 15.64
C SER A 180 60.43 -24.40 15.70
N GLY A 181 60.12 -23.52 16.67
CA GLY A 181 60.93 -22.32 16.92
C GLY A 181 60.40 -21.44 18.05
N CYS A 182 61.15 -21.33 19.15
CA CYS A 182 60.96 -20.30 20.19
C CYS A 182 61.35 -18.90 19.64
N TRP A 183 60.90 -17.77 20.18
CA TRP A 183 61.19 -17.31 21.55
C TRP A 183 60.18 -16.30 22.14
N THR A 184 60.36 -15.99 23.43
CA THR A 184 59.38 -15.34 24.30
C THR A 184 59.64 -13.84 24.56
N ARG A 185 58.56 -13.13 24.97
CA ARG A 185 58.53 -11.89 25.78
C ARG A 185 59.28 -10.64 25.26
N ARG A 186 58.52 -9.54 25.16
CA ARG A 186 58.54 -8.43 26.16
C ARG A 186 57.40 -7.43 25.96
N ARG A 187 56.77 -7.01 27.07
CA ARG A 187 56.10 -5.69 27.13
C ARG A 187 57.17 -4.60 27.16
N ARG A 188 56.96 -3.48 26.47
CA ARG A 188 57.54 -2.17 26.82
C ARG A 188 56.62 -1.04 26.36
N SER A 189 56.38 -0.09 27.25
CA SER A 189 55.76 1.20 26.98
C SER A 189 56.84 2.25 26.73
N ILE A 190 56.69 3.03 25.67
CA ILE A 190 57.47 4.22 25.30
C ILE A 190 56.41 5.13 24.65
N THR A 191 55.85 6.15 25.32
CA THR A 191 56.40 7.49 25.65
C THR A 191 56.75 8.34 24.42
N GLU A 192 56.51 9.65 24.54
CA GLU A 192 56.53 10.60 23.43
C GLU A 192 57.92 10.80 22.80
N ALA A 193 57.92 11.11 21.50
CA ALA A 193 59.05 11.73 20.81
C ALA A 193 58.51 12.70 19.74
N SER A 194 58.86 13.97 19.86
CA SER A 194 58.36 15.06 19.01
C SER A 194 59.18 15.23 17.72
N TYR A 195 58.52 15.56 16.61
CA TYR A 195 59.12 16.26 15.47
C TYR A 195 58.28 17.48 15.10
N GLY A 196 58.93 18.52 14.56
CA GLY A 196 58.43 19.91 14.60
C GLY A 196 57.51 20.36 13.46
N SER A 197 57.11 21.64 13.56
CA SER A 197 56.42 22.46 12.55
C SER A 197 57.09 22.36 11.16
N GLU A 198 56.37 22.39 10.04
CA GLU A 198 55.44 23.44 9.58
C GLU A 198 54.42 22.89 8.57
N PHE A 199 53.17 23.39 8.57
CA PHE A 199 52.33 23.74 7.40
C PHE A 199 50.88 24.05 7.80
N GLY A 200 50.27 25.07 7.18
CA GLY A 200 48.83 25.21 6.93
C GLY A 200 47.83 25.08 8.10
N SER A 201 47.34 26.21 8.61
CA SER A 201 46.17 26.26 9.51
C SER A 201 44.90 25.74 8.83
N GLY A 202 44.38 24.59 9.27
CA GLY A 202 43.16 23.99 8.72
C GLY A 202 42.65 22.81 9.55
N GLN A 203 42.04 23.07 10.71
CA GLN A 203 41.37 22.03 11.49
C GLN A 203 40.10 21.52 10.76
N PRO A 204 39.90 20.20 10.64
CA PRO A 204 38.64 19.64 10.15
C PRO A 204 37.57 19.77 11.23
N TRP A 205 36.48 20.46 10.91
CA TRP A 205 35.34 20.62 11.81
C TRP A 205 34.50 19.33 11.83
N VAL A 206 34.49 18.64 12.96
CA VAL A 206 33.62 17.48 13.20
C VAL A 206 32.24 18.01 13.62
N THR A 207 31.20 17.72 12.85
CA THR A 207 29.82 18.07 13.19
C THR A 207 29.30 17.23 14.37
N PRO A 208 28.31 17.69 15.16
CA PRO A 208 27.83 16.97 16.34
C PRO A 208 27.38 15.53 16.06
N LEU A 209 26.59 15.33 15.00
CA LEU A 209 26.20 14.01 14.47
C LEU A 209 27.41 13.09 14.19
N GLY A 210 28.53 13.65 13.71
CA GLY A 210 29.77 12.90 13.51
C GLY A 210 30.43 12.47 14.83
N ALA A 211 30.31 13.27 15.90
CA ALA A 211 30.98 13.01 17.17
C ALA A 211 30.36 11.87 17.99
N GLY A 212 29.06 11.59 17.83
CA GLY A 212 28.41 10.39 18.39
C GLY A 212 28.79 9.13 17.60
N LEU A 213 28.56 9.15 16.28
CA LEU A 213 28.91 8.05 15.38
C LEU A 213 30.39 7.64 15.46
N LEU A 214 31.32 8.59 15.59
CA LEU A 214 32.76 8.28 15.72
C LEU A 214 33.17 7.77 17.12
N ARG A 215 32.26 7.70 18.11
CA ARG A 215 32.48 7.04 19.40
C ARG A 215 31.97 5.61 19.40
N GLU A 216 30.74 5.39 18.96
CA GLU A 216 30.06 4.09 19.05
C GLU A 216 30.25 3.22 17.79
N CYS A 217 30.68 3.80 16.66
CA CYS A 217 31.14 3.06 15.48
C CYS A 217 32.66 3.10 15.34
N ARG A 218 33.19 2.23 14.47
CA ARG A 218 34.61 2.14 14.07
C ARG A 218 34.70 2.13 12.55
N THR A 219 35.85 2.52 12.00
CA THR A 219 36.09 2.49 10.56
C THR A 219 36.70 1.17 10.11
N VAL A 220 36.18 0.61 9.01
CA VAL A 220 36.73 -0.57 8.32
C VAL A 220 36.92 -0.24 6.84
N ARG A 221 38.08 -0.58 6.27
CA ARG A 221 38.40 -0.24 4.88
C ARG A 221 37.82 -1.24 3.88
N VAL A 222 37.32 -0.75 2.76
CA VAL A 222 36.97 -1.53 1.56
C VAL A 222 38.24 -2.05 0.89
N SER A 223 38.34 -3.37 0.74
CA SER A 223 39.40 -4.04 -0.03
C SER A 223 39.00 -4.28 -1.48
N ALA A 224 37.71 -4.52 -1.76
CA ALA A 224 37.16 -4.61 -3.11
C ALA A 224 35.69 -4.17 -3.18
N SER A 225 35.28 -3.63 -4.32
CA SER A 225 33.88 -3.47 -4.73
C SER A 225 33.74 -4.03 -6.15
N ARG A 226 32.75 -4.88 -6.40
CA ARG A 226 32.57 -5.63 -7.65
C ARG A 226 31.13 -5.61 -8.11
N LEU A 227 30.86 -5.11 -9.31
CA LEU A 227 29.54 -5.23 -9.93
C LEU A 227 29.33 -6.67 -10.46
N LEU A 228 28.28 -7.31 -9.97
CA LEU A 228 27.73 -8.58 -10.45
C LEU A 228 26.52 -8.28 -11.35
N LYS A 229 26.31 -9.11 -12.37
CA LYS A 229 25.13 -9.08 -13.26
C LYS A 229 24.51 -10.48 -13.34
N GLY A 230 23.19 -10.55 -13.38
CA GLY A 230 22.43 -11.79 -13.41
C GLY A 230 21.08 -11.62 -12.69
N GLU A 231 20.22 -12.62 -12.74
CA GLU A 231 18.96 -12.60 -12.00
C GLU A 231 19.19 -13.01 -10.54
N PHE A 232 18.95 -12.08 -9.62
CA PHE A 232 19.11 -12.29 -8.17
C PHE A 232 17.80 -12.11 -7.42
N TYR A 233 17.57 -12.91 -6.39
CA TYR A 233 16.58 -12.60 -5.36
C TYR A 233 17.23 -11.79 -4.25
N VAL A 234 16.63 -10.65 -3.94
CA VAL A 234 17.09 -9.68 -2.95
C VAL A 234 15.99 -9.45 -1.93
N TYR A 235 16.37 -9.08 -0.71
CA TYR A 235 15.51 -9.07 0.46
C TYR A 235 15.65 -7.75 1.21
N ASP A 236 14.55 -7.29 1.80
CA ASP A 236 14.51 -6.08 2.62
C ASP A 236 13.55 -6.25 3.81
N PHE A 237 13.71 -5.41 4.82
CA PHE A 237 13.10 -5.54 6.14
C PHE A 237 12.68 -4.15 6.64
N THR A 238 11.38 -3.86 6.57
CA THR A 238 10.86 -2.54 6.95
C THR A 238 10.90 -2.39 8.46
N VAL A 239 11.83 -1.58 8.97
CA VAL A 239 11.91 -1.21 10.39
C VAL A 239 11.36 0.21 10.58
N ASP A 240 10.20 0.30 11.21
CA ASP A 240 9.34 1.49 11.17
C ASP A 240 9.89 2.71 11.94
N GLU A 241 10.72 2.50 12.98
CA GLU A 241 11.25 3.59 13.84
C GLU A 241 12.63 4.12 13.42
N THR A 242 13.44 3.30 12.76
CA THR A 242 14.86 3.58 12.48
C THR A 242 15.18 3.60 10.99
N HIS A 243 14.30 3.02 10.16
CA HIS A 243 14.47 2.84 8.71
C HIS A 243 15.81 2.18 8.33
N ASN A 244 16.38 1.39 9.25
CA ASN A 244 17.63 0.67 9.04
C ASN A 244 17.73 -0.59 9.90
N PHE A 245 18.58 -1.53 9.50
CA PHE A 245 18.94 -2.73 10.28
C PHE A 245 20.41 -3.12 10.06
N LEU A 246 20.94 -4.00 10.91
CA LEU A 246 22.30 -4.52 10.83
C LEU A 246 22.35 -5.87 10.10
N ALA A 247 23.22 -5.95 9.09
CA ALA A 247 23.46 -7.19 8.35
C ALA A 247 24.95 -7.30 7.96
N ASN A 248 25.57 -8.45 8.24
CA ASN A 248 27.03 -8.65 8.16
C ASN A 248 27.84 -7.52 8.85
N ASP A 249 27.40 -7.10 10.04
CA ASP A 249 27.93 -5.97 10.84
C ASP A 249 27.90 -4.59 10.13
N LEU A 250 27.16 -4.46 9.03
CA LEU A 250 26.99 -3.22 8.25
C LEU A 250 25.56 -2.68 8.39
N VAL A 251 25.42 -1.36 8.33
CA VAL A 251 24.12 -0.65 8.44
C VAL A 251 23.42 -0.62 7.09
N ILE A 252 22.27 -1.28 7.00
CA ILE A 252 21.37 -1.28 5.84
C ILE A 252 20.30 -0.23 6.07
N HIS A 253 20.22 0.83 5.27
CA HIS A 253 19.37 2.01 5.56
C HIS A 253 18.48 2.41 4.37
N ASN A 254 17.16 2.39 4.53
CA ASN A 254 16.17 2.77 3.51
C ASN A 254 16.10 4.30 3.37
N THR A 255 15.79 4.85 2.19
CA THR A 255 15.86 6.30 1.96
C THR A 255 14.68 6.81 1.17
N SER A 256 14.00 7.80 1.73
CA SER A 256 12.89 8.51 1.12
C SER A 256 13.33 9.76 0.34
N ILE A 257 12.40 10.36 -0.42
CA ILE A 257 12.57 11.72 -0.96
C ILE A 257 12.65 12.77 0.17
N LEU A 258 11.96 12.55 1.30
CA LEU A 258 12.02 13.43 2.47
C LEU A 258 13.44 13.46 3.06
N ASP A 259 14.16 12.34 3.09
CA ASP A 259 15.55 12.29 3.53
C ASP A 259 16.49 13.05 2.60
N ARG A 260 16.18 13.13 1.29
CA ARG A 260 16.91 14.03 0.38
C ARG A 260 16.59 15.49 0.67
N ILE A 261 15.33 15.85 0.82
CA ILE A 261 14.92 17.24 1.11
C ILE A 261 15.52 17.70 2.45
N ARG A 262 15.48 16.86 3.49
CA ARG A 262 16.21 17.04 4.77
C ARG A 262 17.71 17.18 4.54
N GLY A 263 18.34 16.21 3.87
CA GLY A 263 19.79 16.19 3.65
C GLY A 263 20.31 17.41 2.89
N THR A 264 19.63 17.84 1.83
CA THR A 264 19.98 19.07 1.09
C THR A 264 19.82 20.32 1.96
N ALA A 265 18.79 20.39 2.79
CA ALA A 265 18.62 21.50 3.74
C ALA A 265 19.71 21.52 4.84
N VAL A 266 20.14 20.35 5.35
CA VAL A 266 21.25 20.23 6.32
C VAL A 266 22.61 20.50 5.65
N GLN A 267 22.78 20.26 4.36
CA GLN A 267 24.01 20.62 3.63
C GLN A 267 24.15 22.13 3.38
N VAL A 268 23.08 22.89 3.52
CA VAL A 268 22.99 24.33 3.19
C VAL A 268 22.95 25.20 4.47
N ARG A 269 22.95 24.60 5.66
CA ARG A 269 22.97 25.27 6.97
C ARG A 269 23.83 24.49 7.97
N GLU A 270 24.07 25.05 9.15
CA GLU A 270 24.55 24.24 10.28
C GLU A 270 23.41 23.36 10.85
N ALA A 271 23.75 22.28 11.55
CA ALA A 271 22.86 21.15 11.81
C ALA A 271 21.53 21.51 12.53
N GLY A 272 21.51 22.54 13.37
CA GLY A 272 20.31 23.00 14.09
C GLY A 272 19.22 23.67 13.24
N GLY A 273 19.40 23.76 11.91
CA GLY A 273 18.53 24.51 11.00
C GLY A 273 17.18 23.88 10.63
N ILE A 274 16.90 22.63 11.05
CA ILE A 274 15.65 21.89 10.77
C ILE A 274 15.16 21.26 12.09
N THR A 275 13.93 21.57 12.50
CA THR A 275 13.34 20.96 13.69
C THR A 275 12.52 19.73 13.29
N GLN A 276 12.96 18.55 13.72
CA GLN A 276 12.08 17.37 13.67
C GLN A 276 10.97 17.51 14.72
N GLN A 277 9.76 17.09 14.33
CA GLN A 277 8.54 17.16 15.13
C GLN A 277 7.86 15.79 15.12
N ILE A 278 6.84 15.58 15.94
CA ILE A 278 6.19 14.27 16.06
C ILE A 278 5.51 13.91 14.72
N GLY A 279 6.10 12.97 13.98
CA GLY A 279 5.67 12.57 12.64
C GLY A 279 5.86 13.66 11.57
N ALA A 280 6.74 14.63 11.77
CA ALA A 280 6.92 15.75 10.84
C ALA A 280 8.34 16.38 10.88
N SER A 281 8.65 17.24 9.91
CA SER A 281 9.91 17.99 9.80
C SER A 281 9.62 19.43 9.38
N PHE A 282 10.07 20.41 10.18
CA PHE A 282 9.85 21.83 9.95
C PHE A 282 11.04 22.50 9.25
N PHE A 283 10.78 23.20 8.15
CA PHE A 283 11.75 23.92 7.32
C PHE A 283 11.55 25.43 7.45
N PRO A 284 12.42 26.16 8.18
CA PRO A 284 12.31 27.61 8.37
C PRO A 284 12.47 28.44 7.07
N PRO A 285 12.06 29.73 7.06
CA PRO A 285 12.09 30.59 5.87
C PRO A 285 13.47 30.71 5.23
N ASP A 286 14.53 30.83 6.02
CA ASP A 286 15.90 30.98 5.49
C ASP A 286 16.39 29.70 4.81
N THR A 287 16.02 28.55 5.36
CA THR A 287 16.30 27.24 4.76
C THR A 287 15.61 27.14 3.40
N LEU A 288 14.35 27.58 3.29
CA LEU A 288 13.65 27.68 2.01
C LEU A 288 14.29 28.68 1.04
N ARG A 289 14.68 29.87 1.52
CA ARG A 289 15.39 30.90 0.72
C ARG A 289 16.71 30.37 0.18
N ALA A 290 17.44 29.58 0.96
CA ALA A 290 18.70 29.01 0.52
C ALA A 290 18.52 27.84 -0.46
N MET A 291 17.49 26.99 -0.28
CA MET A 291 17.18 25.88 -1.20
C MET A 291 16.59 26.33 -2.54
N CYS A 292 15.69 27.32 -2.55
CA CYS A 292 14.89 27.67 -3.74
C CYS A 292 14.76 29.19 -4.00
N GLY A 293 15.23 30.05 -3.12
CA GLY A 293 15.20 31.51 -3.29
C GLY A 293 15.88 32.04 -4.55
N PRO A 294 17.03 31.49 -5.02
CA PRO A 294 17.62 31.89 -6.31
C PRO A 294 16.69 31.64 -7.50
N LEU A 295 15.93 30.54 -7.48
CA LEU A 295 14.95 30.21 -8.52
C LEU A 295 13.74 31.15 -8.44
N LEU A 296 13.17 31.32 -7.24
CA LEU A 296 12.05 32.24 -7.03
C LEU A 296 12.41 33.66 -7.49
N LYS A 297 13.62 34.14 -7.19
CA LYS A 297 14.10 35.47 -7.63
C LYS A 297 14.26 35.57 -9.14
N SER A 298 14.70 34.51 -9.82
CA SER A 298 14.72 34.45 -11.29
C SER A 298 13.32 34.48 -11.93
N LEU A 299 12.28 34.18 -11.14
CA LEU A 299 10.86 34.24 -11.53
C LEU A 299 10.13 35.48 -10.95
N GLY A 300 10.85 36.43 -10.35
CA GLY A 300 10.29 37.67 -9.79
C GLY A 300 9.63 37.54 -8.42
N GLY A 301 9.85 36.44 -7.69
CA GLY A 301 9.32 36.21 -6.33
C GLY A 301 10.40 36.03 -5.25
N ASP A 302 9.97 35.95 -3.99
CA ASP A 302 10.80 35.54 -2.85
C ASP A 302 9.93 34.72 -1.87
N VAL A 303 10.53 34.10 -0.84
CA VAL A 303 9.82 33.30 0.17
C VAL A 303 9.11 34.22 1.17
N THR A 304 7.78 34.18 1.17
CA THR A 304 6.90 35.01 2.02
C THR A 304 6.17 34.24 3.13
N ILE A 305 6.22 32.91 3.13
CA ILE A 305 5.65 32.03 4.17
C ILE A 305 6.61 31.86 5.36
N PRO A 306 6.11 31.59 6.59
CA PRO A 306 6.95 31.45 7.80
C PRO A 306 7.69 30.11 7.90
N GLY A 307 7.61 29.26 6.88
CA GLY A 307 8.25 27.95 6.80
C GLY A 307 7.35 26.94 6.08
N LEU A 308 7.75 25.67 6.04
CA LEU A 308 6.92 24.53 5.63
C LEU A 308 7.00 23.42 6.68
N LEU A 309 5.88 22.77 7.00
CA LEU A 309 5.85 21.58 7.85
C LEU A 309 5.56 20.35 6.98
N PHE A 310 6.56 19.50 6.74
CA PHE A 310 6.38 18.25 6.03
C PHE A 310 5.98 17.14 7.01
N ILE A 311 4.84 16.47 6.79
CA ILE A 311 4.47 15.24 7.50
C ILE A 311 5.26 14.08 6.92
N ASP A 312 5.88 13.28 7.80
CA ASP A 312 6.68 12.12 7.43
C ASP A 312 5.77 10.89 7.29
N THR A 313 5.17 10.75 6.12
CA THR A 313 4.31 9.60 5.76
C THR A 313 5.11 8.54 5.01
N PRO A 314 5.41 7.37 5.62
CA PRO A 314 6.06 6.27 4.92
C PRO A 314 5.17 5.74 3.78
N GLY A 315 5.79 5.39 2.65
CA GLY A 315 5.08 5.12 1.40
C GLY A 315 4.79 3.65 1.09
N HIS A 316 5.34 2.69 1.84
CA HIS A 316 4.95 1.28 1.66
C HIS A 316 3.44 1.10 1.90
N GLU A 317 2.84 0.17 1.16
CA GLU A 317 1.40 -0.07 1.06
C GLU A 317 0.71 -0.15 2.43
N ALA A 318 1.27 -0.91 3.38
CA ALA A 318 0.74 -1.08 4.74
C ALA A 318 0.54 0.22 5.56
N PHE A 319 1.09 1.35 5.11
CA PHE A 319 0.93 2.66 5.75
C PHE A 319 -0.20 3.53 5.16
N SER A 320 -1.18 2.96 4.44
CA SER A 320 -2.39 3.66 3.95
C SER A 320 -3.00 4.57 5.03
N ASN A 321 -3.10 4.10 6.26
CA ASN A 321 -3.61 4.89 7.38
C ASN A 321 -2.81 6.17 7.65
N LEU A 322 -1.48 6.17 7.53
CA LEU A 322 -0.67 7.40 7.65
C LEU A 322 -0.86 8.30 6.42
N ARG A 323 -0.93 7.74 5.20
CA ARG A 323 -1.26 8.51 3.98
C ARG A 323 -2.60 9.25 4.10
N ILE A 324 -3.64 8.58 4.59
CA ILE A 324 -4.98 9.15 4.76
C ILE A 324 -5.01 10.23 5.84
N ARG A 325 -4.39 9.98 7.01
CA ARG A 325 -4.33 10.95 8.12
C ARG A 325 -3.46 12.16 7.78
N GLY A 326 -2.32 11.96 7.10
CA GLY A 326 -1.48 13.04 6.58
C GLY A 326 -2.20 13.87 5.52
N GLY A 327 -2.90 13.22 4.58
CA GLY A 327 -3.79 13.90 3.62
C GLY A 327 -4.99 14.61 4.25
N SER A 328 -5.35 14.28 5.50
CA SER A 328 -6.37 15.01 6.28
C SER A 328 -5.83 16.31 6.86
N ALA A 329 -4.56 16.31 7.27
CA ALA A 329 -3.89 17.47 7.86
C ALA A 329 -3.30 18.45 6.82
N ALA A 330 -3.03 17.98 5.60
CA ALA A 330 -2.28 18.74 4.60
C ALA A 330 -3.04 19.90 3.96
N ASP A 331 -2.32 21.00 3.72
CA ASP A 331 -2.74 22.10 2.85
C ASP A 331 -2.37 21.87 1.39
N ILE A 332 -1.29 21.12 1.14
CA ILE A 332 -0.82 20.69 -0.18
C ILE A 332 -0.13 19.33 -0.06
N ALA A 333 -0.17 18.51 -1.11
CA ALA A 333 0.56 17.24 -1.15
C ALA A 333 1.62 17.19 -2.26
N VAL A 334 2.63 16.35 -2.04
CA VAL A 334 3.61 15.92 -3.04
C VAL A 334 3.32 14.46 -3.37
N LEU A 335 2.96 14.17 -4.61
CA LEU A 335 2.70 12.82 -5.10
C LEU A 335 3.94 12.30 -5.82
N VAL A 336 4.66 11.38 -5.18
CA VAL A 336 5.89 10.76 -5.69
C VAL A 336 5.54 9.67 -6.70
N VAL A 337 6.01 9.85 -7.92
CA VAL A 337 5.79 8.95 -9.07
C VAL A 337 7.15 8.52 -9.60
N ASP A 338 7.34 7.23 -9.86
CA ASP A 338 8.55 6.71 -10.50
C ASP A 338 8.45 6.92 -12.01
N ILE A 339 9.42 7.62 -12.61
CA ILE A 339 9.43 7.88 -14.06
C ILE A 339 9.52 6.61 -14.91
N THR A 340 10.12 5.54 -14.39
CA THR A 340 10.30 4.28 -15.13
C THR A 340 9.01 3.47 -15.18
N LYS A 341 8.15 3.60 -14.16
CA LYS A 341 6.89 2.85 -13.96
C LYS A 341 5.66 3.69 -14.35
N GLY A 342 5.33 4.71 -13.56
CA GLY A 342 4.16 5.57 -13.73
C GLY A 342 3.25 5.59 -12.49
N LEU A 343 1.95 5.76 -12.69
CA LEU A 343 0.96 5.71 -11.60
C LEU A 343 0.65 4.27 -11.15
N GLU A 344 1.33 3.83 -10.08
CA GLU A 344 1.09 2.55 -9.40
C GLU A 344 -0.12 2.56 -8.43
N PRO A 345 -0.63 1.41 -7.95
CA PRO A 345 -1.81 1.32 -7.08
C PRO A 345 -1.78 2.21 -5.84
N GLN A 346 -0.64 2.34 -5.14
CA GLN A 346 -0.52 3.21 -3.96
C GLN A 346 -0.53 4.71 -4.34
N THR A 347 -0.12 5.03 -5.56
CA THR A 347 -0.19 6.37 -6.16
C THR A 347 -1.64 6.70 -6.54
N LEU A 348 -2.40 5.74 -7.08
CA LEU A 348 -3.84 5.88 -7.31
C LEU A 348 -4.62 6.08 -6.00
N GLU A 349 -4.24 5.35 -4.94
CA GLU A 349 -4.88 5.44 -3.62
C GLU A 349 -4.67 6.84 -3.04
N SER A 350 -3.42 7.31 -3.11
CA SER A 350 -3.04 8.68 -2.75
C SER A 350 -3.84 9.72 -3.52
N ILE A 351 -4.05 9.55 -4.83
CA ILE A 351 -4.87 10.46 -5.65
C ILE A 351 -6.33 10.49 -5.18
N GLU A 352 -6.97 9.35 -4.90
CA GLU A 352 -8.37 9.33 -4.49
C GLU A 352 -8.57 9.95 -3.08
N ILE A 353 -7.61 9.75 -2.16
CA ILE A 353 -7.57 10.43 -0.86
C ILE A 353 -7.49 11.95 -1.04
N LEU A 354 -6.64 12.43 -1.95
CA LEU A 354 -6.52 13.86 -2.24
C LEU A 354 -7.79 14.43 -2.90
N LYS A 355 -8.47 13.63 -3.75
CA LYS A 355 -9.75 14.01 -4.38
C LYS A 355 -10.89 14.12 -3.38
N SER A 356 -11.06 13.15 -2.47
CA SER A 356 -12.13 13.18 -1.48
C SER A 356 -11.99 14.37 -0.53
N ARG A 357 -10.75 14.67 -0.10
CA ARG A 357 -10.43 15.79 0.80
C ARG A 357 -10.17 17.13 0.10
N ARG A 358 -10.22 17.17 -1.24
CA ARG A 358 -9.97 18.36 -2.08
C ARG A 358 -8.62 19.04 -1.80
N VAL A 359 -7.58 18.24 -1.53
CA VAL A 359 -6.23 18.74 -1.26
C VAL A 359 -5.47 18.93 -2.58
N PRO A 360 -4.96 20.14 -2.88
CA PRO A 360 -4.15 20.37 -4.08
C PRO A 360 -2.80 19.62 -3.98
N PHE A 361 -2.23 19.23 -5.13
CA PHE A 361 -0.98 18.49 -5.13
C PHE A 361 -0.06 18.81 -6.30
N VAL A 362 1.22 18.49 -6.12
CA VAL A 362 2.30 18.56 -7.11
C VAL A 362 2.82 17.14 -7.33
N VAL A 363 3.15 16.77 -8.56
CA VAL A 363 3.73 15.45 -8.86
C VAL A 363 5.25 15.56 -8.83
N ALA A 364 5.89 14.79 -7.96
CA ALA A 364 7.34 14.59 -7.91
C ALA A 364 7.71 13.37 -8.78
N LEU A 365 8.08 13.62 -10.03
CA LEU A 365 8.46 12.58 -10.99
C LEU A 365 9.93 12.17 -10.75
N ASN A 366 10.11 11.21 -9.87
CA ASN A 366 11.38 10.79 -9.27
C ASN A 366 12.15 9.79 -10.15
N LYS A 367 13.42 9.55 -9.80
CA LYS A 367 14.35 8.59 -10.42
C LYS A 367 14.74 8.90 -11.87
N VAL A 368 14.79 10.18 -12.26
CA VAL A 368 15.29 10.60 -13.60
C VAL A 368 16.71 10.13 -13.92
N ASP A 369 17.52 9.86 -12.89
CA ASP A 369 18.87 9.30 -13.01
C ASP A 369 18.92 7.82 -13.43
N LEU A 370 17.79 7.13 -13.47
CA LEU A 370 17.64 5.80 -14.06
C LEU A 370 17.33 5.82 -15.56
N LEU A 371 17.09 6.99 -16.17
CA LEU A 371 16.88 7.09 -17.62
C LEU A 371 18.16 6.71 -18.38
N ALA A 372 18.02 5.97 -19.48
CA ALA A 372 19.17 5.49 -20.23
C ALA A 372 19.98 6.67 -20.81
N GLY A 373 21.27 6.70 -20.47
CA GLY A 373 22.18 7.78 -20.87
C GLY A 373 22.18 9.01 -19.98
N TRP A 374 21.39 9.08 -18.89
CA TRP A 374 21.40 10.22 -17.98
C TRP A 374 22.79 10.42 -17.34
N ARG A 375 23.33 11.64 -17.47
CA ARG A 375 24.60 12.07 -16.92
C ARG A 375 24.33 13.09 -15.81
N PRO A 376 24.22 12.65 -14.54
CA PRO A 376 23.81 13.51 -13.44
C PRO A 376 24.90 14.51 -13.05
N LYS A 377 24.50 15.74 -12.69
CA LYS A 377 25.39 16.84 -12.33
C LYS A 377 24.90 17.55 -11.06
N ALA A 378 25.58 17.30 -9.94
CA ALA A 378 25.27 17.91 -8.66
C ALA A 378 25.22 19.46 -8.73
N GLY A 379 24.25 20.06 -8.04
CA GLY A 379 24.07 21.52 -8.00
C GLY A 379 23.43 22.14 -9.25
N ARG A 380 22.97 21.33 -10.22
CA ARG A 380 22.21 21.81 -11.39
C ARG A 380 20.70 21.74 -11.18
N THR A 381 20.00 22.67 -11.84
CA THR A 381 18.54 22.58 -12.02
C THR A 381 18.23 21.50 -13.06
N ILE A 382 17.06 20.85 -12.98
CA ILE A 382 16.62 19.83 -13.93
C ILE A 382 16.57 20.39 -15.37
N VAL A 383 16.19 21.66 -15.55
CA VAL A 383 16.18 22.33 -16.86
C VAL A 383 17.59 22.65 -17.37
N GLN A 384 18.58 22.83 -16.50
CA GLN A 384 19.99 22.91 -16.93
C GLN A 384 20.53 21.52 -17.24
N ALA A 385 20.32 20.53 -16.36
CA ALA A 385 20.75 19.16 -16.54
C ALA A 385 20.21 18.57 -17.85
N LEU A 386 18.93 18.78 -18.15
CA LEU A 386 18.25 18.32 -19.37
C LEU A 386 18.90 18.86 -20.65
N LYS A 387 19.22 20.16 -20.70
CA LYS A 387 19.90 20.80 -21.84
C LYS A 387 21.32 20.27 -22.07
N GLU A 388 21.92 19.63 -21.06
CA GLU A 388 23.24 19.03 -21.11
C GLU A 388 23.19 17.49 -21.34
N GLN A 389 22.01 16.89 -21.60
CA GLN A 389 21.85 15.47 -21.98
C GLN A 389 21.82 15.27 -23.51
N GLU A 390 22.13 14.04 -23.94
CA GLU A 390 21.97 13.62 -25.35
C GLU A 390 20.48 13.65 -25.78
N PRO A 391 20.15 13.98 -27.04
CA PRO A 391 18.75 14.11 -27.49
C PRO A 391 17.84 12.92 -27.17
N ALA A 392 18.34 11.68 -27.31
CA ALA A 392 17.57 10.47 -26.98
C ALA A 392 17.20 10.38 -25.48
N THR A 393 18.08 10.85 -24.59
CA THR A 393 17.81 10.91 -23.15
C THR A 393 16.83 12.05 -22.82
N GLN A 394 16.86 13.16 -23.57
CA GLN A 394 15.85 14.22 -23.47
C GLN A 394 14.46 13.69 -23.89
N GLU A 395 14.40 12.93 -24.98
CA GLU A 395 13.16 12.30 -25.46
C GLU A 395 12.60 11.29 -24.45
N MET A 396 13.44 10.44 -23.83
CA MET A 396 13.02 9.50 -22.78
C MET A 396 12.40 10.20 -21.56
N LEU A 397 12.93 11.35 -21.15
CA LEU A 397 12.30 12.16 -20.10
C LEU A 397 10.91 12.64 -20.53
N ASP A 398 10.78 13.13 -21.77
CA ASP A 398 9.52 13.68 -22.27
C ASP A 398 8.44 12.59 -22.44
N GLN A 399 8.82 11.41 -22.96
CA GLN A 399 7.97 10.22 -23.01
C GLN A 399 7.51 9.78 -21.60
N GLY A 400 8.39 9.84 -20.60
CA GLY A 400 8.05 9.57 -19.20
C GLY A 400 7.04 10.56 -18.62
N ILE A 401 7.19 11.85 -18.92
CA ILE A 401 6.23 12.90 -18.55
C ILE A 401 4.89 12.66 -19.23
N TYR A 402 4.85 12.46 -20.56
CA TYR A 402 3.60 12.24 -21.30
C TYR A 402 2.85 10.99 -20.84
N ARG A 403 3.54 9.91 -20.44
CA ARG A 403 2.92 8.73 -19.83
C ARG A 403 2.10 9.11 -18.59
N VAL A 404 2.71 9.86 -17.67
CA VAL A 404 2.06 10.31 -16.42
C VAL A 404 0.95 11.32 -16.71
N VAL A 405 1.12 12.23 -17.68
CA VAL A 405 0.04 13.13 -18.13
C VAL A 405 -1.17 12.35 -18.65
N GLY A 406 -0.96 11.32 -19.48
CA GLY A 406 -2.04 10.45 -19.97
C GLY A 406 -2.75 9.69 -18.84
N GLN A 407 -1.99 9.13 -17.90
CA GLN A 407 -2.55 8.44 -16.73
C GLN A 407 -3.36 9.39 -15.82
N LEU A 408 -2.90 10.63 -15.59
CA LEU A 408 -3.62 11.64 -14.82
C LEU A 408 -4.86 12.17 -15.55
N SER A 409 -4.82 12.29 -16.88
CA SER A 409 -5.96 12.66 -17.72
C SER A 409 -7.11 11.65 -17.59
N ASN A 410 -6.80 10.35 -17.60
CA ASN A 410 -7.78 9.28 -17.36
C ASN A 410 -8.43 9.35 -15.97
N LEU A 411 -7.77 9.99 -15.00
CA LEU A 411 -8.30 10.24 -13.65
C LEU A 411 -9.03 11.59 -13.52
N GLY A 412 -9.15 12.34 -14.60
CA GLY A 412 -9.85 13.63 -14.67
C GLY A 412 -9.00 14.85 -14.34
N PHE A 413 -7.66 14.76 -14.40
CA PHE A 413 -6.76 15.89 -14.17
C PHE A 413 -6.08 16.36 -15.45
N SER A 414 -6.13 17.67 -15.72
CA SER A 414 -5.14 18.29 -16.59
C SER A 414 -3.80 18.37 -15.86
N SER A 415 -2.69 18.05 -16.52
CA SER A 415 -1.35 18.03 -15.91
C SER A 415 -0.27 18.23 -16.97
N GLU A 416 0.87 18.79 -16.56
CA GLU A 416 2.00 19.10 -17.45
C GLU A 416 3.28 19.32 -16.63
N ALA A 417 4.46 19.18 -17.24
CA ALA A 417 5.73 19.58 -16.65
C ALA A 417 5.70 21.03 -16.17
N TYR A 418 6.24 21.31 -14.97
CA TYR A 418 6.11 22.62 -14.33
C TYR A 418 6.66 23.82 -15.16
N TYR A 419 7.59 23.56 -16.09
CA TYR A 419 8.14 24.54 -17.04
C TYR A 419 7.33 24.70 -18.35
N ARG A 420 6.28 23.89 -18.56
CA ARG A 420 5.31 23.98 -19.67
C ARG A 420 3.88 24.34 -19.21
N VAL A 421 3.58 24.23 -17.90
CA VAL A 421 2.31 24.66 -17.29
C VAL A 421 1.97 26.11 -17.67
N LYS A 422 0.74 26.33 -18.13
CA LYS A 422 0.17 27.63 -18.50
C LYS A 422 -0.71 28.20 -17.37
N SER A 423 -1.31 27.33 -16.56
CA SER A 423 -2.29 27.70 -15.54
C SER A 423 -2.18 26.79 -14.31
N PHE A 424 -1.35 27.20 -13.35
CA PHE A 424 -1.14 26.53 -12.05
C PHE A 424 -2.41 26.34 -11.19
N THR A 425 -3.54 26.95 -11.57
CA THR A 425 -4.86 26.77 -10.94
C THR A 425 -5.75 25.73 -11.64
N LYS A 426 -5.31 25.18 -12.79
CA LYS A 426 -6.04 24.20 -13.61
C LYS A 426 -5.22 22.96 -13.97
N GLU A 427 -3.90 23.09 -14.02
CA GLU A 427 -2.95 22.07 -14.45
C GLU A 427 -2.10 21.61 -13.27
N VAL A 428 -2.15 20.32 -12.93
CA VAL A 428 -1.27 19.71 -11.93
C VAL A 428 0.17 19.76 -12.44
N SER A 429 1.05 20.38 -11.66
CA SER A 429 2.47 20.53 -12.02
C SER A 429 3.25 19.25 -11.79
N ILE A 430 3.93 18.76 -12.83
CA ILE A 430 4.86 17.63 -12.77
C ILE A 430 6.30 18.18 -12.69
N VAL A 431 7.02 17.82 -11.64
CA VAL A 431 8.41 18.21 -11.41
C VAL A 431 9.32 16.99 -11.52
N PRO A 432 10.09 16.84 -12.61
CA PRO A 432 11.07 15.77 -12.73
C PRO A 432 12.27 16.03 -11.83
N LEU A 433 12.72 15.01 -11.11
CA LEU A 433 13.78 15.11 -10.11
C LEU A 433 14.43 13.76 -9.81
N SER A 434 15.53 13.78 -9.06
CA SER A 434 16.10 12.59 -8.43
C SER A 434 16.33 12.79 -6.93
N ALA A 435 15.67 11.95 -6.13
CA ALA A 435 15.99 11.78 -4.71
C ALA A 435 17.39 11.17 -4.46
N HIS A 436 18.04 10.62 -5.49
CA HIS A 436 19.41 10.12 -5.41
C HIS A 436 20.46 11.21 -5.75
N THR A 437 20.29 11.99 -6.81
CA THR A 437 21.31 13.00 -7.20
C THR A 437 21.06 14.35 -6.52
N GLY A 438 19.81 14.69 -6.23
CA GLY A 438 19.37 16.00 -5.75
C GLY A 438 18.94 16.97 -6.86
N GLU A 439 19.10 16.59 -8.13
CA GLU A 439 18.60 17.37 -9.28
C GLU A 439 17.07 17.51 -9.21
N GLY A 440 16.53 18.69 -9.48
CA GLY A 440 15.09 18.99 -9.45
C GLY A 440 14.47 19.22 -8.05
N VAL A 441 15.23 19.01 -6.96
CA VAL A 441 14.71 19.20 -5.59
C VAL A 441 14.44 20.67 -5.27
N SER A 442 15.31 21.59 -5.72
CA SER A 442 15.12 23.03 -5.55
C SER A 442 13.88 23.55 -6.28
N GLU A 443 13.53 22.95 -7.42
CA GLU A 443 12.36 23.27 -8.23
C GLU A 443 11.08 22.71 -7.61
N LEU A 444 11.10 21.49 -7.06
CA LEU A 444 9.99 20.96 -6.28
C LEU A 444 9.66 21.91 -5.12
N MET A 445 10.69 22.35 -4.38
CA MET A 445 10.52 23.33 -3.31
C MET A 445 10.04 24.69 -3.82
N ALA A 446 10.55 25.20 -4.95
CA ALA A 446 10.06 26.44 -5.55
C ALA A 446 8.58 26.37 -5.95
N VAL A 447 8.14 25.27 -6.55
CA VAL A 447 6.74 25.06 -6.96
C VAL A 447 5.83 24.96 -5.72
N ILE A 448 6.22 24.20 -4.68
CA ILE A 448 5.44 24.11 -3.43
C ILE A 448 5.33 25.48 -2.74
N VAL A 449 6.45 26.21 -2.59
CA VAL A 449 6.46 27.56 -1.99
C VAL A 449 5.63 28.53 -2.83
N GLY A 450 5.76 28.50 -4.16
CA GLY A 450 4.98 29.34 -5.07
C GLY A 450 3.48 29.10 -4.96
N LEU A 451 3.04 27.84 -5.09
CA LEU A 451 1.62 27.47 -5.01
C LEU A 451 1.00 27.82 -3.66
N THR A 452 1.67 27.45 -2.55
CA THR A 452 1.17 27.75 -1.20
C THR A 452 1.10 29.25 -0.95
N GLN A 453 2.15 30.00 -1.28
CA GLN A 453 2.20 31.45 -1.01
C GLN A 453 1.37 32.30 -1.98
N GLN A 454 0.95 31.77 -3.14
CA GLN A 454 0.11 32.49 -4.09
C GLN A 454 -1.38 32.16 -3.92
N TYR A 455 -1.73 30.88 -3.78
CA TYR A 455 -3.12 30.42 -3.88
C TYR A 455 -3.75 29.97 -2.55
N LEU A 456 -2.95 29.69 -1.51
CA LEU A 456 -3.48 29.20 -0.22
C LEU A 456 -3.48 30.25 0.89
N ARG A 457 -3.10 31.51 0.62
CA ARG A 457 -2.99 32.59 1.63
C ARG A 457 -4.18 32.66 2.58
N ASP A 458 -5.41 32.63 2.06
CA ASP A 458 -6.62 32.76 2.87
C ASP A 458 -6.90 31.52 3.74
N ARG A 459 -6.55 30.31 3.27
CA ARG A 459 -6.60 29.06 4.05
C ARG A 459 -5.49 28.99 5.13
N LEU A 460 -4.41 29.75 4.93
CA LEU A 460 -3.23 29.77 5.81
C LEU A 460 -3.23 30.94 6.80
N LYS A 461 -4.26 31.80 6.83
CA LYS A 461 -4.42 32.80 7.90
C LYS A 461 -4.70 32.08 9.22
N ALA A 462 -3.82 32.29 10.21
CA ALA A 462 -3.98 31.77 11.55
C ALA A 462 -5.10 32.53 12.29
N THR A 463 -6.01 31.79 12.91
CA THR A 463 -7.12 32.40 13.66
C THR A 463 -6.72 32.62 15.12
N LEU A 464 -7.29 33.64 15.77
CA LEU A 464 -7.31 33.73 17.25
C LEU A 464 -8.36 32.79 17.89
N GLY A 465 -8.81 31.77 17.16
CA GLY A 465 -9.83 30.82 17.60
C GLY A 465 -9.27 29.69 18.47
N PRO A 466 -10.15 28.80 18.95
CA PRO A 466 -9.76 27.61 19.70
C PRO A 466 -8.72 26.79 18.90
N PRO A 467 -7.70 26.19 19.55
CA PRO A 467 -6.74 25.36 18.85
C PRO A 467 -7.45 24.16 18.22
N ARG A 468 -7.16 23.92 16.94
CA ARG A 468 -7.74 22.79 16.18
C ARG A 468 -6.61 21.92 15.67
N GLY A 469 -6.74 20.61 15.85
CA GLY A 469 -5.78 19.63 15.37
C GLY A 469 -6.46 18.34 14.92
N ILE A 470 -5.64 17.39 14.49
CA ILE A 470 -6.06 16.01 14.20
C ILE A 470 -5.13 15.02 14.91
N VAL A 471 -5.72 13.98 15.50
CA VAL A 471 -4.98 12.86 16.09
C VAL A 471 -4.40 12.01 14.97
N LEU A 472 -3.08 12.08 14.74
CA LEU A 472 -2.41 11.14 13.84
C LEU A 472 -2.40 9.75 14.47
N GLU A 473 -1.81 9.60 15.66
CA GLU A 473 -1.63 8.30 16.29
C GLU A 473 -1.99 8.32 17.77
N VAL A 474 -2.31 7.14 18.29
CA VAL A 474 -2.47 6.89 19.72
C VAL A 474 -1.42 5.84 20.09
N LYS A 475 -0.48 6.18 20.97
CA LYS A 475 0.66 5.32 21.34
C LYS A 475 0.83 5.29 22.85
N GLU A 476 0.99 4.09 23.40
CA GLU A 476 1.37 3.90 24.80
C GLU A 476 2.88 4.09 24.95
N GLU A 477 3.28 4.98 25.86
CA GLU A 477 4.68 5.36 26.09
C GLU A 477 5.04 5.07 27.56
N GLN A 478 6.18 4.42 27.79
CA GLN A 478 6.58 3.95 29.12
C GLN A 478 6.72 5.13 30.09
N GLY A 479 5.97 5.09 31.20
CA GLY A 479 5.94 6.15 32.23
C GLY A 479 5.01 7.34 31.92
N LEU A 480 4.52 7.49 30.69
CA LEU A 480 3.55 8.52 30.29
C LEU A 480 2.13 7.96 30.09
N GLY A 481 1.98 6.63 30.01
CA GLY A 481 0.72 5.97 29.71
C GLY A 481 0.34 6.17 28.23
N GLN A 482 -0.95 6.27 27.95
CA GLN A 482 -1.42 6.55 26.60
C GLN A 482 -1.13 8.02 26.22
N THR A 483 -0.66 8.22 24.99
CA THR A 483 -0.33 9.54 24.43
C THR A 483 -0.92 9.69 23.04
N LEU A 484 -1.27 10.92 22.66
CA LEU A 484 -1.68 11.26 21.30
C LEU A 484 -0.50 11.89 20.56
N ASN A 485 -0.23 11.45 19.34
CA ASN A 485 0.58 12.19 18.37
C ASN A 485 -0.39 13.04 17.54
N VAL A 486 -0.29 14.37 17.62
CA VAL A 486 -1.26 15.33 17.08
C VAL A 486 -0.57 16.30 16.12
N ILE A 487 -1.19 16.55 14.96
CA ILE A 487 -0.86 17.73 14.15
C ILE A 487 -1.83 18.84 14.54
N LEU A 488 -1.31 19.92 15.10
CA LEU A 488 -2.04 21.16 15.35
C LEU A 488 -2.15 21.93 14.02
N LEU A 489 -3.38 22.20 13.58
CA LEU A 489 -3.74 22.79 12.29
C LEU A 489 -3.98 24.30 12.38
N ASP A 490 -4.56 24.78 13.48
CA ASP A 490 -4.79 26.21 13.75
C ASP A 490 -4.78 26.51 15.25
N GLY A 491 -4.60 27.78 15.62
CA GLY A 491 -4.59 28.28 16.99
C GLY A 491 -3.34 27.89 17.80
N VAL A 492 -3.49 27.90 19.12
CA VAL A 492 -2.42 27.72 20.10
C VAL A 492 -2.87 26.78 21.22
N LEU A 493 -2.09 25.76 21.51
CA LEU A 493 -2.38 24.74 22.53
C LEU A 493 -1.42 24.91 23.71
N GLU A 494 -1.96 24.88 24.93
CA GLU A 494 -1.23 25.16 26.17
C GLU A 494 -1.39 24.03 27.20
N VAL A 495 -0.36 23.82 28.03
CA VAL A 495 -0.44 22.94 29.19
C VAL A 495 -1.49 23.46 30.17
N GLY A 496 -2.32 22.57 30.71
CA GLY A 496 -3.43 22.92 31.59
C GLY A 496 -4.70 23.43 30.88
N SER A 497 -4.69 23.63 29.56
CA SER A 497 -5.89 23.90 28.76
C SER A 497 -6.82 22.67 28.68
N THR A 498 -8.10 22.88 28.32
CA THR A 498 -9.06 21.80 28.08
C THR A 498 -9.21 21.57 26.58
N VAL A 499 -9.14 20.31 26.15
CA VAL A 499 -9.34 19.86 24.76
C VAL A 499 -10.47 18.85 24.70
N VAL A 500 -11.28 18.92 23.66
CA VAL A 500 -12.28 17.92 23.30
C VAL A 500 -11.68 16.98 22.26
N VAL A 501 -11.82 15.67 22.48
CA VAL A 501 -11.32 14.60 21.58
C VAL A 501 -12.42 13.61 21.22
N GLY A 502 -12.34 13.00 20.04
CA GLY A 502 -13.30 12.02 19.56
C GLY A 502 -13.02 10.60 20.07
N LYS A 503 -14.01 9.97 20.71
CA LYS A 503 -14.01 8.56 21.13
C LYS A 503 -15.16 7.81 20.44
N ARG A 504 -15.18 6.48 20.52
CA ARG A 504 -16.31 5.67 19.99
C ARG A 504 -17.63 5.88 20.75
N THR A 505 -17.57 6.40 21.97
CA THR A 505 -18.73 6.68 22.84
C THR A 505 -19.31 8.09 22.69
N GLY A 506 -18.64 8.99 21.96
CA GLY A 506 -18.97 10.42 21.91
C GLY A 506 -17.70 11.28 21.90
N ALA A 507 -17.84 12.56 22.23
CA ALA A 507 -16.68 13.45 22.42
C ALA A 507 -16.45 13.72 23.91
N GLU A 508 -15.18 13.68 24.35
CA GLU A 508 -14.81 13.80 25.75
C GLU A 508 -13.85 14.98 25.99
N ALA A 509 -14.06 15.69 27.10
CA ALA A 509 -13.28 16.86 27.49
C ALA A 509 -12.14 16.47 28.45
N ILE A 510 -10.91 16.67 28.00
CA ILE A 510 -9.69 16.26 28.69
C ILE A 510 -8.83 17.49 28.95
N ARG A 511 -8.28 17.60 30.17
CA ARG A 511 -7.32 18.66 30.50
C ARG A 511 -5.90 18.22 30.12
N VAL A 512 -5.18 19.02 29.33
CA VAL A 512 -3.80 18.74 28.92
C VAL A 512 -2.89 18.75 30.14
N ARG A 513 -2.12 17.67 30.38
CA ARG A 513 -1.10 17.63 31.45
C ARG A 513 0.31 17.95 30.95
N ALA A 514 0.67 17.46 29.77
CA ALA A 514 1.95 17.77 29.15
C ALA A 514 1.82 17.84 27.62
N LEU A 515 2.53 18.81 27.04
CA LEU A 515 2.85 18.86 25.61
C LEU A 515 4.34 18.52 25.48
N LEU A 516 4.65 17.63 24.55
CA LEU A 516 5.97 17.04 24.36
C LEU A 516 6.42 17.23 22.91
N MET A 517 7.60 17.80 22.73
CA MET A 517 8.27 17.95 21.43
C MET A 517 9.52 17.06 21.40
N PRO A 518 9.98 16.57 20.23
CA PRO A 518 11.28 15.91 20.13
C PRO A 518 12.39 16.88 20.56
N LYS A 519 13.45 16.34 21.18
CA LYS A 519 14.66 17.13 21.39
C LYS A 519 15.37 17.38 20.05
N PRO A 520 16.16 18.47 19.91
CA PRO A 520 17.18 18.54 18.88
C PRO A 520 18.09 17.31 18.95
N LEU A 521 18.52 16.78 17.82
CA LEU A 521 19.36 15.57 17.75
C LEU A 521 20.64 15.69 18.60
N ASP A 522 21.18 16.90 18.72
CA ASP A 522 22.41 17.22 19.46
C ASP A 522 22.25 17.14 20.99
N GLU A 523 21.01 17.07 21.50
CA GLU A 523 20.70 16.98 22.95
C GLU A 523 20.35 15.57 23.43
N MET A 524 20.10 14.62 22.51
CA MET A 524 19.67 13.27 22.84
C MET A 524 20.85 12.42 23.35
N ARG A 525 20.80 11.99 24.62
CA ARG A 525 21.87 11.18 25.27
C ARG A 525 21.39 9.87 25.89
N ASP A 526 20.07 9.66 25.98
CA ASP A 526 19.45 8.42 26.48
C ASP A 526 18.21 8.14 25.60
N PRO A 527 18.02 6.92 25.06
CA PRO A 527 16.82 6.51 24.32
C PRO A 527 15.49 6.65 25.09
N ARG A 528 15.52 6.93 26.39
CA ARG A 528 14.35 7.26 27.24
C ARG A 528 14.06 8.77 27.29
N ASP A 529 15.06 9.61 27.06
CA ASP A 529 15.02 11.08 27.18
C ASP A 529 14.76 11.75 25.81
N ARG A 530 13.81 11.21 25.04
CA ARG A 530 13.56 11.58 23.63
C ARG A 530 12.78 12.88 23.42
N PHE A 531 12.14 13.39 24.48
CA PHE A 531 11.20 14.50 24.40
C PHE A 531 11.53 15.59 25.43
N VAL A 532 11.35 16.86 25.06
CA VAL A 532 11.27 17.99 25.99
C VAL A 532 9.80 18.34 26.25
N PRO A 533 9.40 18.59 27.51
CA PRO A 533 8.14 19.25 27.80
C PRO A 533 8.18 20.71 27.36
N VAL A 534 7.05 21.21 26.86
CA VAL A 534 6.87 22.61 26.46
C VAL A 534 5.54 23.13 27.01
N ASP A 535 5.50 24.39 27.44
CA ASP A 535 4.28 24.99 28.03
C ASP A 535 3.21 25.30 26.96
N GLN A 536 3.63 25.59 25.74
CA GLN A 536 2.77 26.05 24.64
C GLN A 536 3.30 25.56 23.28
N VAL A 537 2.39 25.18 22.38
CA VAL A 537 2.66 24.87 20.96
C VAL A 537 1.73 25.68 20.05
N ARG A 538 2.25 26.17 18.93
CA ARG A 538 1.53 27.04 17.97
C ARG A 538 1.40 26.38 16.60
N ALA A 539 0.29 26.61 15.91
CA ALA A 539 0.04 26.00 14.62
C ALA A 539 0.95 26.56 13.49
N ALA A 540 1.33 25.78 12.48
CA ALA A 540 1.15 24.33 12.37
C ALA A 540 2.33 23.57 13.00
N ALA A 541 2.06 22.54 13.80
CA ALA A 541 3.10 21.76 14.48
C ALA A 541 2.67 20.33 14.84
N GLY A 542 3.62 19.38 14.82
CA GLY A 542 3.48 18.02 15.32
C GLY A 542 3.91 17.89 16.79
N VAL A 543 2.96 17.64 17.69
CA VAL A 543 3.13 17.60 19.15
C VAL A 543 2.63 16.27 19.72
N LYS A 544 3.30 15.76 20.76
CA LYS A 544 2.81 14.63 21.55
C LYS A 544 2.09 15.17 22.79
N LEU A 545 0.86 14.73 23.02
CA LEU A 545 0.01 15.12 24.14
C LEU A 545 -0.11 13.95 25.12
N SER A 546 0.14 14.21 26.40
CA SER A 546 -0.10 13.24 27.49
C SER A 546 -1.11 13.79 28.51
N SER A 547 -2.07 12.94 28.88
CA SER A 547 -3.01 13.13 29.99
C SER A 547 -3.77 11.80 30.25
N PRO A 548 -4.32 11.55 31.45
CA PRO A 548 -5.31 10.50 31.65
C PRO A 548 -6.61 10.80 30.89
N GLY A 549 -7.42 9.78 30.62
CA GLY A 549 -8.66 9.92 29.86
C GLY A 549 -8.45 9.80 28.34
N LEU A 550 -7.24 9.51 27.86
CA LEU A 550 -6.97 9.28 26.44
C LEU A 550 -7.42 7.89 25.95
N GLU A 551 -7.93 7.06 26.87
CA GLU A 551 -8.47 5.73 26.61
C GLU A 551 -9.67 5.79 25.65
N GLY A 552 -9.54 5.10 24.51
CA GLY A 552 -10.59 5.01 23.49
C GLY A 552 -10.66 6.17 22.49
N VAL A 553 -9.68 7.08 22.49
CA VAL A 553 -9.55 8.14 21.45
C VAL A 553 -9.30 7.51 20.08
N LEU A 554 -10.01 8.01 19.05
CA LEU A 554 -9.97 7.47 17.70
C LEU A 554 -8.86 8.12 16.85
N PRO A 555 -7.98 7.34 16.19
CA PRO A 555 -7.04 7.90 15.21
C PRO A 555 -7.79 8.52 14.01
N GLY A 556 -7.34 9.70 13.60
CA GLY A 556 -8.03 10.55 12.62
C GLY A 556 -9.14 11.43 13.21
N SER A 557 -9.44 11.36 14.50
CA SER A 557 -10.41 12.27 15.11
C SER A 557 -9.89 13.71 15.21
N PRO A 558 -10.77 14.72 15.10
CA PRO A 558 -10.41 16.09 15.40
C PRO A 558 -10.20 16.26 16.91
N ILE A 559 -9.27 17.15 17.26
CA ILE A 559 -9.05 17.66 18.61
C ILE A 559 -9.28 19.17 18.60
N VAL A 560 -10.10 19.67 19.53
CA VAL A 560 -10.51 21.09 19.59
C VAL A 560 -10.39 21.62 21.01
N GLY A 561 -9.60 22.67 21.22
CA GLY A 561 -9.48 23.32 22.52
C GLY A 561 -10.71 24.13 22.91
N VAL A 562 -10.88 24.33 24.21
CA VAL A 562 -11.89 25.21 24.79
C VAL A 562 -11.20 26.48 25.27
N MET A 563 -11.64 27.62 24.76
CA MET A 563 -11.11 28.95 25.11
C MET A 563 -12.24 29.85 25.60
N GLU A 564 -11.89 30.97 26.23
CA GLU A 564 -12.86 31.95 26.69
C GLU A 564 -13.76 32.44 25.52
N GLY A 565 -15.08 32.37 25.72
CA GLY A 565 -16.08 32.66 24.68
C GLY A 565 -16.54 31.46 23.85
N VAL A 566 -15.81 30.33 23.83
CA VAL A 566 -16.28 29.08 23.20
C VAL A 566 -16.89 28.18 24.27
N ARG A 567 -18.17 27.79 24.10
CA ARG A 567 -18.81 26.88 25.07
C ARG A 567 -18.29 25.46 24.92
N LEU A 568 -18.10 24.78 26.05
CA LEU A 568 -17.67 23.38 26.07
C LEU A 568 -18.65 22.47 25.29
N GLU A 569 -19.95 22.75 25.42
CA GLU A 569 -21.03 22.02 24.75
C GLU A 569 -21.01 22.21 23.22
N GLU A 570 -20.48 23.34 22.73
CA GLU A 570 -20.34 23.62 21.30
C GLU A 570 -19.13 22.87 20.71
N ALA A 571 -18.01 22.81 21.44
CA ALA A 571 -16.84 22.01 21.08
C ALA A 571 -17.15 20.50 21.10
N ILE A 572 -17.87 20.01 22.12
CA ILE A 572 -18.36 18.62 22.20
C ILE A 572 -19.26 18.29 21.01
N LYS A 573 -20.29 19.12 20.73
CA LYS A 573 -21.18 18.90 19.58
C LYS A 573 -20.44 18.89 18.25
N PHE A 574 -19.46 19.78 18.05
CA PHE A 574 -18.63 19.79 16.85
C PHE A 574 -17.88 18.46 16.68
N VAL A 575 -17.08 18.05 17.67
CA VAL A 575 -16.29 16.81 17.58
C VAL A 575 -17.19 15.57 17.47
N GLU A 576 -18.33 15.53 18.16
CA GLU A 576 -19.32 14.48 17.97
C GLU A 576 -19.88 14.44 16.55
N SER A 577 -20.17 15.59 15.93
CA SER A 577 -20.77 15.64 14.59
C SER A 577 -19.81 15.15 13.50
N GLU A 578 -18.51 15.41 13.64
CA GLU A 578 -17.46 14.90 12.73
C GLU A 578 -17.28 13.37 12.87
N VAL A 579 -17.35 12.85 14.10
CA VAL A 579 -17.28 11.39 14.34
C VAL A 579 -18.56 10.69 13.86
N LYS A 580 -19.74 11.26 14.13
CA LYS A 580 -21.06 10.72 13.75
C LYS A 580 -21.40 10.87 12.26
N SER A 581 -20.72 11.74 11.52
CA SER A 581 -20.84 11.81 10.05
C SER A 581 -19.95 10.78 9.35
N THR A 582 -18.87 10.35 10.01
CA THR A 582 -17.93 9.34 9.52
C THR A 582 -18.41 7.91 9.82
N LEU A 583 -18.96 7.69 11.02
CA LEU A 583 -19.62 6.43 11.38
C LEU A 583 -21.01 6.36 10.72
N ILE A 584 -21.33 5.24 10.09
CA ILE A 584 -22.64 5.03 9.43
C ILE A 584 -23.35 3.85 10.11
N GLU A 585 -24.60 4.04 10.48
CA GLU A 585 -25.53 2.93 10.75
C GLU A 585 -26.89 3.32 10.15
N THR A 586 -27.40 2.52 9.21
CA THR A 586 -28.64 2.77 8.48
C THR A 586 -29.52 1.52 8.43
N ASP A 587 -30.82 1.74 8.25
CA ASP A 587 -31.78 0.65 8.07
C ASP A 587 -31.74 0.04 6.66
N SER A 588 -30.97 0.60 5.71
CA SER A 588 -30.92 0.15 4.32
C SER A 588 -30.19 -1.20 4.13
N VAL A 589 -30.52 -1.87 3.02
CA VAL A 589 -29.79 -3.04 2.52
C VAL A 589 -28.43 -2.57 1.99
N GLY A 590 -27.32 -3.18 2.43
CA GLY A 590 -25.97 -2.75 2.07
C GLY A 590 -24.87 -3.47 2.84
N VAL A 591 -23.63 -3.30 2.41
CA VAL A 591 -22.46 -3.97 3.00
C VAL A 591 -22.17 -3.49 4.43
N VAL A 592 -21.53 -4.35 5.22
CA VAL A 592 -20.99 -3.99 6.54
C VAL A 592 -19.50 -3.69 6.39
N LEU A 593 -19.09 -2.47 6.69
CA LEU A 593 -17.73 -1.97 6.56
C LEU A 593 -17.08 -1.77 7.94
N LYS A 594 -15.87 -2.30 8.12
CA LYS A 594 -15.08 -2.14 9.35
C LYS A 594 -13.67 -1.67 9.01
N ALA A 595 -13.17 -0.67 9.73
CA ALA A 595 -11.83 -0.10 9.56
C ALA A 595 -11.16 0.17 10.92
N ASP A 596 -9.86 0.44 10.92
CA ASP A 596 -9.09 0.74 12.13
C ASP A 596 -8.98 2.24 12.46
N THR A 597 -9.22 3.12 11.48
CA THR A 597 -9.20 4.59 11.66
C THR A 597 -10.41 5.27 11.03
N LEU A 598 -10.78 6.46 11.53
CA LEU A 598 -11.85 7.29 10.97
C LEU A 598 -11.59 7.63 9.50
N GLY A 599 -10.35 8.01 9.17
CA GLY A 599 -9.97 8.40 7.82
C GLY A 599 -10.10 7.26 6.81
N ALA A 600 -9.72 6.03 7.17
CA ALA A 600 -9.89 4.87 6.30
C ALA A 600 -11.37 4.56 6.07
N LEU A 601 -12.20 4.65 7.13
CA LEU A 601 -13.64 4.45 7.03
C LEU A 601 -14.31 5.47 6.09
N GLU A 602 -13.90 6.74 6.17
CA GLU A 602 -14.35 7.82 5.28
C GLU A 602 -13.96 7.56 3.80
N ALA A 603 -12.70 7.18 3.55
CA ALA A 603 -12.19 6.93 2.21
C ALA A 603 -12.88 5.72 1.53
N LEU A 604 -13.02 4.61 2.25
CA LEU A 604 -13.73 3.41 1.78
C LEU A 604 -15.23 3.70 1.57
N THR A 605 -15.84 4.48 2.47
CA THR A 605 -17.23 4.94 2.32
C THR A 605 -17.43 5.76 1.04
N GLY A 606 -16.51 6.68 0.73
CA GLY A 606 -16.53 7.47 -0.49
C GLY A 606 -16.40 6.61 -1.75
N LEU A 607 -15.46 5.65 -1.74
CA LEU A 607 -15.24 4.72 -2.86
C LEU A 607 -16.43 3.78 -3.11
N LEU A 608 -17.03 3.22 -2.06
CA LEU A 608 -18.22 2.36 -2.17
C LEU A 608 -19.40 3.14 -2.76
N LYS A 609 -19.69 4.33 -2.23
CA LYS A 609 -20.72 5.23 -2.77
C LYS A 609 -20.47 5.59 -4.25
N LYS A 610 -19.22 5.87 -4.61
CA LYS A 610 -18.79 6.17 -5.99
C LYS A 610 -18.95 4.98 -6.95
N LYS A 611 -18.79 3.74 -6.46
CA LYS A 611 -19.10 2.50 -7.20
C LYS A 611 -20.58 2.07 -7.12
N GLY A 612 -21.45 2.90 -6.52
CA GLY A 612 -22.88 2.60 -6.39
C GLY A 612 -23.21 1.50 -5.35
N VAL A 613 -22.28 1.15 -4.48
CA VAL A 613 -22.46 0.12 -3.45
C VAL A 613 -23.08 0.74 -2.19
N PRO A 614 -24.29 0.35 -1.78
CA PRO A 614 -24.89 0.82 -0.54
C PRO A 614 -24.19 0.21 0.68
N ILE A 615 -24.12 0.98 1.76
CA ILE A 615 -23.48 0.62 3.03
C ILE A 615 -24.57 0.60 4.09
N ARG A 616 -24.66 -0.47 4.87
CA ARG A 616 -25.56 -0.58 6.02
C ARG A 616 -24.90 -0.08 7.31
N VAL A 617 -23.66 -0.49 7.54
CA VAL A 617 -22.86 -0.07 8.69
C VAL A 617 -21.45 0.27 8.23
N ALA A 618 -20.90 1.35 8.77
CA ALA A 618 -19.48 1.69 8.74
C ALA A 618 -19.05 2.03 10.18
N ASP A 619 -18.20 1.19 10.78
CA ASP A 619 -17.79 1.32 12.19
C ASP A 619 -16.31 0.96 12.38
N ILE A 620 -15.72 1.36 13.52
CA ILE A 620 -14.30 1.19 13.82
C ILE A 620 -14.05 0.02 14.76
N GLY A 621 -12.98 -0.72 14.47
CA GLY A 621 -12.47 -1.81 15.30
C GLY A 621 -12.67 -3.19 14.66
N PRO A 622 -12.36 -4.26 15.41
CA PRO A 622 -12.41 -5.63 14.90
C PRO A 622 -13.82 -6.02 14.44
N VAL A 623 -13.89 -6.97 13.49
CA VAL A 623 -15.15 -7.58 13.09
C VAL A 623 -15.63 -8.51 14.22
N THR A 624 -16.83 -8.26 14.71
CA THR A 624 -17.49 -8.94 15.83
C THR A 624 -18.71 -9.74 15.36
N LYS A 625 -19.25 -10.61 16.21
CA LYS A 625 -20.49 -11.34 15.93
C LYS A 625 -21.72 -10.46 15.64
N ARG A 626 -21.77 -9.21 16.13
CA ARG A 626 -22.83 -8.24 15.73
C ARG A 626 -22.75 -7.92 14.24
N ASP A 627 -21.54 -7.68 13.74
CA ASP A 627 -21.29 -7.32 12.33
C ASP A 627 -21.71 -8.47 11.39
N ILE A 628 -21.43 -9.72 11.80
CA ILE A 628 -21.87 -10.93 11.08
C ILE A 628 -23.40 -11.06 11.08
N VAL A 629 -24.05 -10.86 12.23
CA VAL A 629 -25.52 -10.88 12.32
C VAL A 629 -26.13 -9.86 11.36
N GLN A 630 -25.64 -8.61 11.37
CA GLN A 630 -26.12 -7.56 10.47
C GLN A 630 -25.92 -7.92 8.99
N ALA A 631 -24.77 -8.46 8.61
CA ALA A 631 -24.52 -8.94 7.25
C ALA A 631 -25.40 -10.14 6.85
N SER A 632 -25.69 -11.07 7.77
CA SER A 632 -26.59 -12.21 7.51
C SER A 632 -28.04 -11.80 7.26
N THR A 633 -28.53 -10.77 7.97
CA THR A 633 -29.85 -10.17 7.70
C THR A 633 -29.91 -9.56 6.31
N VAL A 634 -28.85 -8.85 5.88
CA VAL A 634 -28.76 -8.32 4.51
C VAL A 634 -28.69 -9.43 3.48
N SER A 635 -27.89 -10.47 3.71
CA SER A 635 -27.72 -11.63 2.80
C SER A 635 -29.02 -12.38 2.50
N SER A 636 -29.98 -12.30 3.43
CA SER A 636 -31.33 -12.89 3.27
C SER A 636 -32.23 -12.10 2.32
N SER A 637 -31.88 -10.86 1.97
CA SER A 637 -32.60 -10.00 1.01
C SER A 637 -31.81 -9.74 -0.27
N ASP A 638 -30.50 -9.48 -0.13
CA ASP A 638 -29.55 -9.38 -1.23
C ASP A 638 -28.22 -10.05 -0.82
N ARG A 639 -27.98 -11.22 -1.41
CA ARG A 639 -26.78 -12.04 -1.16
C ARG A 639 -25.47 -11.35 -1.55
N TYR A 640 -25.51 -10.43 -2.53
CA TYR A 640 -24.34 -9.70 -3.01
C TYR A 640 -23.94 -8.60 -2.02
N LEU A 641 -24.93 -7.96 -1.38
CA LEU A 641 -24.71 -6.94 -0.35
C LEU A 641 -24.48 -7.54 1.05
N GLY A 642 -24.88 -8.79 1.28
CA GLY A 642 -24.80 -9.52 2.56
C GLY A 642 -23.40 -9.96 3.00
N VAL A 643 -22.44 -9.04 2.98
CA VAL A 643 -21.00 -9.32 3.22
C VAL A 643 -20.36 -8.33 4.20
N VAL A 644 -19.22 -8.71 4.75
CA VAL A 644 -18.38 -7.84 5.59
C VAL A 644 -17.08 -7.49 4.87
N LEU A 645 -16.76 -6.20 4.81
CA LEU A 645 -15.51 -5.63 4.29
C LEU A 645 -14.67 -5.15 5.47
N ALA A 646 -13.51 -5.77 5.69
CA ALA A 646 -12.64 -5.56 6.84
C ALA A 646 -11.28 -4.95 6.44
N PHE A 647 -11.13 -3.64 6.61
CA PHE A 647 -9.90 -2.92 6.29
C PHE A 647 -8.94 -2.83 7.48
N ASN A 648 -7.75 -3.40 7.36
CA ASN A 648 -6.68 -3.45 8.36
C ASN A 648 -7.11 -3.89 9.80
N VAL A 649 -8.28 -4.51 9.95
CA VAL A 649 -8.83 -4.96 11.24
C VAL A 649 -8.84 -6.47 11.37
N ARG A 650 -8.62 -6.96 12.59
CA ARG A 650 -8.75 -8.38 12.92
C ARG A 650 -10.23 -8.79 12.93
N VAL A 651 -10.52 -9.99 12.44
CA VAL A 651 -11.82 -10.66 12.65
C VAL A 651 -11.68 -11.54 13.88
N LEU A 652 -12.58 -11.38 14.85
CA LEU A 652 -12.60 -12.23 16.06
C LEU A 652 -12.99 -13.66 15.70
N ASP A 653 -12.50 -14.65 16.45
CA ASP A 653 -12.70 -16.06 16.08
C ASP A 653 -14.14 -16.55 16.26
N ASP A 654 -14.92 -15.95 17.17
CA ASP A 654 -16.36 -16.14 17.27
C ASP A 654 -17.10 -15.62 16.03
N ALA A 655 -16.68 -14.46 15.51
CA ALA A 655 -17.19 -13.87 14.28
C ALA A 655 -16.78 -14.69 13.04
N ARG A 656 -15.56 -15.24 13.01
CA ARG A 656 -15.11 -16.16 11.94
C ARG A 656 -15.95 -17.43 11.88
N GLN A 657 -16.32 -17.98 13.05
CA GLN A 657 -17.15 -19.18 13.09
C GLN A 657 -18.61 -18.86 12.71
N ASP A 658 -19.20 -17.83 13.32
CA ASP A 658 -20.57 -17.39 13.03
C ASP A 658 -20.76 -17.00 11.54
N ALA A 659 -19.72 -16.50 10.88
CA ALA A 659 -19.72 -16.20 9.45
C ALA A 659 -19.77 -17.46 8.57
N LYS A 660 -19.04 -18.53 8.94
CA LYS A 660 -19.13 -19.83 8.26
C LYS A 660 -20.52 -20.43 8.45
N ASP A 661 -21.00 -20.46 9.69
CA ASP A 661 -22.27 -21.09 10.07
C ASP A 661 -23.48 -20.42 9.37
N LYS A 662 -23.37 -19.12 9.05
CA LYS A 662 -24.41 -18.34 8.36
C LYS A 662 -24.13 -18.09 6.87
N GLY A 663 -23.02 -18.60 6.33
CA GLY A 663 -22.63 -18.38 4.93
C GLY A 663 -22.31 -16.92 4.56
N VAL A 664 -22.00 -16.07 5.54
CA VAL A 664 -21.62 -14.65 5.33
C VAL A 664 -20.21 -14.59 4.77
N ARG A 665 -20.01 -13.92 3.64
CA ARG A 665 -18.68 -13.76 3.04
C ARG A 665 -17.94 -12.61 3.73
N LEU A 666 -16.69 -12.90 4.11
CA LEU A 666 -15.74 -11.94 4.66
C LEU A 666 -14.71 -11.58 3.57
N PHE A 667 -14.46 -10.29 3.39
CA PHE A 667 -13.32 -9.77 2.65
C PHE A 667 -12.43 -9.03 3.62
N SER A 668 -11.12 -9.29 3.60
CA SER A 668 -10.17 -8.67 4.53
C SER A 668 -8.87 -8.30 3.82
N SER A 669 -8.49 -7.04 3.88
CA SER A 669 -7.25 -6.53 3.28
C SER A 669 -6.77 -5.31 4.06
N ASP A 670 -5.48 -5.03 3.98
CA ASP A 670 -4.83 -3.79 4.41
C ASP A 670 -4.65 -2.77 3.27
N VAL A 671 -5.12 -3.11 2.07
CA VAL A 671 -5.07 -2.26 0.87
C VAL A 671 -6.49 -1.88 0.44
N ILE A 672 -6.73 -0.58 0.23
CA ILE A 672 -8.07 -0.05 -0.05
C ILE A 672 -8.65 -0.62 -1.35
N TYR A 673 -7.88 -0.67 -2.44
CA TYR A 673 -8.39 -1.19 -3.71
C TYR A 673 -8.63 -2.68 -3.68
N ASN A 674 -7.69 -3.49 -3.18
CA ASN A 674 -7.84 -4.95 -3.14
C ASN A 674 -9.14 -5.34 -2.42
N LEU A 675 -9.45 -4.71 -1.28
CA LEU A 675 -10.71 -4.94 -0.55
C LEU A 675 -11.97 -4.65 -1.40
N ILE A 676 -11.95 -3.58 -2.19
CA ILE A 676 -13.08 -3.12 -3.01
C ILE A 676 -13.18 -3.92 -4.31
N ASP A 677 -12.06 -4.26 -4.93
CA ASP A 677 -11.99 -4.92 -6.23
C ASP A 677 -12.15 -6.44 -6.11
N ASP A 678 -11.68 -7.08 -5.03
CA ASP A 678 -12.05 -8.46 -4.69
C ASP A 678 -13.57 -8.59 -4.51
N TYR A 679 -14.17 -7.66 -3.77
CA TYR A 679 -15.61 -7.61 -3.54
C TYR A 679 -16.41 -7.38 -4.83
N VAL A 680 -16.06 -6.36 -5.62
CA VAL A 680 -16.75 -6.04 -6.88
C VAL A 680 -16.59 -7.17 -7.90
N SER A 681 -15.40 -7.76 -8.01
CA SER A 681 -15.14 -8.89 -8.91
C SER A 681 -15.95 -10.13 -8.50
N TRP A 682 -15.97 -10.46 -7.20
CA TRP A 682 -16.80 -11.56 -6.69
C TRP A 682 -18.29 -11.33 -6.92
N ALA A 683 -18.81 -10.15 -6.57
CA ALA A 683 -20.24 -9.83 -6.71
C ALA A 683 -20.67 -9.87 -8.18
N SER A 684 -19.82 -9.38 -9.10
CA SER A 684 -20.06 -9.42 -10.54
C SER A 684 -20.01 -10.87 -11.08
N ALA A 685 -19.04 -11.67 -10.63
CA ALA A 685 -18.86 -13.06 -11.06
C ALA A 685 -20.01 -13.98 -10.60
N GLU A 686 -20.44 -13.90 -9.34
CA GLU A 686 -21.60 -14.69 -8.87
C GLU A 686 -22.90 -14.22 -9.52
N LYS A 687 -23.07 -12.92 -9.80
CA LYS A 687 -24.25 -12.40 -10.52
C LYS A 687 -24.30 -12.85 -11.98
N GLU A 688 -23.17 -12.86 -12.69
CA GLU A 688 -23.07 -13.45 -14.03
C GLU A 688 -23.36 -14.96 -14.00
N LYS A 689 -22.85 -15.67 -13.00
CA LYS A 689 -23.06 -17.11 -12.82
C LYS A 689 -24.51 -17.45 -12.47
N GLU A 690 -25.19 -16.63 -11.68
CA GLU A 690 -26.64 -16.75 -11.43
C GLU A 690 -27.45 -16.50 -12.71
N LEU A 691 -27.17 -15.41 -13.43
CA LEU A 691 -27.80 -15.12 -14.72
C LEU A 691 -27.57 -16.24 -15.75
N ARG A 692 -26.38 -16.86 -15.74
CA ARG A 692 -26.05 -18.01 -16.58
C ARG A 692 -26.83 -19.25 -16.18
N MET A 693 -26.91 -19.59 -14.89
CA MET A 693 -27.75 -20.71 -14.42
C MET A 693 -29.23 -20.51 -14.76
N GLN A 694 -29.75 -19.28 -14.59
CA GLN A 694 -31.11 -18.92 -15.01
C GLN A 694 -31.28 -19.13 -16.53
N PHE A 695 -30.41 -18.55 -17.36
CA PHE A 695 -30.45 -18.70 -18.82
C PHE A 695 -30.36 -20.16 -19.28
N THR A 696 -29.42 -20.95 -18.73
CA THR A 696 -29.26 -22.37 -19.05
C THR A 696 -30.47 -23.21 -18.63
N SER A 697 -31.26 -22.80 -17.64
CA SER A 697 -32.50 -23.50 -17.27
C SER A 697 -33.62 -23.30 -18.30
N LEU A 698 -33.72 -22.11 -18.92
CA LEU A 698 -34.76 -21.78 -19.91
C LEU A 698 -34.72 -22.75 -21.09
N THR A 699 -35.89 -23.04 -21.67
CA THR A 699 -36.06 -23.84 -22.88
C THR A 699 -35.51 -23.08 -24.09
N PRO A 700 -34.45 -23.57 -24.76
CA PRO A 700 -33.85 -22.88 -25.90
C PRO A 700 -34.79 -22.87 -27.11
N PRO A 701 -34.80 -21.79 -27.93
CA PRO A 701 -35.46 -21.80 -29.23
C PRO A 701 -34.88 -22.89 -30.13
N CYS A 702 -35.74 -23.69 -30.74
CA CYS A 702 -35.37 -24.76 -31.66
C CYS A 702 -36.45 -25.00 -32.72
N LYS A 703 -36.03 -25.26 -33.95
CA LYS A 703 -36.84 -25.69 -35.10
C LYS A 703 -36.22 -26.95 -35.69
N PHE A 704 -36.98 -28.03 -35.80
CA PHE A 704 -36.48 -29.33 -36.26
C PHE A 704 -37.53 -30.04 -37.10
N GLN A 705 -37.10 -30.92 -38.01
CA GLN A 705 -37.99 -31.63 -38.92
C GLN A 705 -37.85 -33.14 -38.77
N MET A 706 -38.98 -33.85 -38.76
CA MET A 706 -39.00 -35.31 -38.71
C MET A 706 -38.51 -35.93 -40.02
N LEU A 707 -37.48 -36.77 -39.96
CA LEU A 707 -36.91 -37.42 -41.14
C LEU A 707 -37.84 -38.54 -41.66
N ARG A 708 -38.01 -38.62 -42.99
CA ARG A 708 -38.86 -39.62 -43.66
C ARG A 708 -38.19 -41.00 -43.68
N GLY A 709 -38.93 -42.04 -43.33
CA GLY A 709 -38.45 -43.42 -43.19
C GLY A 709 -37.78 -43.75 -41.84
N TYR A 710 -37.40 -42.75 -41.04
CA TYR A 710 -36.65 -42.94 -39.79
C TYR A 710 -37.56 -43.07 -38.55
N VAL A 711 -38.54 -43.98 -38.61
CA VAL A 711 -39.51 -44.23 -37.52
C VAL A 711 -39.18 -45.52 -36.78
N PHE A 712 -38.42 -45.42 -35.69
CA PHE A 712 -37.99 -46.56 -34.88
C PHE A 712 -39.09 -47.09 -33.95
N ARG A 713 -39.94 -46.20 -33.41
CA ARG A 713 -41.07 -46.56 -32.55
C ARG A 713 -42.22 -45.55 -32.71
N ARG A 714 -43.45 -46.04 -32.92
CA ARG A 714 -44.60 -45.16 -33.20
C ARG A 714 -45.20 -44.48 -31.95
N SER A 715 -45.11 -45.08 -30.77
CA SER A 715 -45.64 -44.49 -29.53
C SER A 715 -45.13 -45.16 -28.25
N GLY A 716 -45.28 -44.43 -27.13
CA GLY A 716 -45.12 -44.92 -25.76
C GLY A 716 -43.71 -45.25 -25.24
N PRO A 717 -42.66 -44.41 -25.44
CA PRO A 717 -42.62 -43.14 -26.17
C PRO A 717 -42.46 -43.36 -27.68
N ALA A 718 -42.77 -42.34 -28.48
CA ALA A 718 -42.40 -42.34 -29.90
C ALA A 718 -40.87 -42.17 -30.01
N VAL A 719 -40.23 -42.83 -30.99
CA VAL A 719 -38.80 -42.68 -31.26
C VAL A 719 -38.59 -42.58 -32.76
N PHE A 720 -37.99 -41.46 -33.20
CA PHE A 720 -37.80 -41.16 -34.62
C PHE A 720 -36.60 -40.23 -34.86
N GLY A 721 -36.05 -40.27 -36.07
CA GLY A 721 -34.99 -39.37 -36.50
C GLY A 721 -35.51 -37.96 -36.80
N VAL A 722 -34.74 -36.94 -36.43
CA VAL A 722 -35.01 -35.53 -36.72
C VAL A 722 -33.73 -34.82 -37.19
N GLU A 723 -33.89 -33.78 -38.00
CA GLU A 723 -32.84 -32.83 -38.35
C GLU A 723 -33.12 -31.48 -37.69
N VAL A 724 -32.14 -30.90 -37.01
CA VAL A 724 -32.27 -29.57 -36.38
C VAL A 724 -32.01 -28.49 -37.44
N LEU A 725 -33.04 -27.74 -37.81
CA LEU A 725 -32.99 -26.73 -38.87
C LEU A 725 -32.50 -25.36 -38.38
N ALA A 726 -32.79 -25.01 -37.11
CA ALA A 726 -32.32 -23.79 -36.47
C ALA A 726 -32.40 -23.90 -34.93
N GLY A 727 -31.56 -23.16 -34.23
CA GLY A 727 -31.46 -23.18 -32.77
C GLY A 727 -30.83 -24.46 -32.21
N ARG A 728 -31.17 -24.80 -30.96
CA ARG A 728 -30.59 -25.96 -30.24
C ARG A 728 -31.68 -26.81 -29.59
N LEU A 729 -31.78 -28.08 -29.99
CA LEU A 729 -32.72 -29.05 -29.41
C LEU A 729 -32.14 -29.60 -28.11
N ARG A 730 -32.89 -29.57 -27.00
CA ARG A 730 -32.47 -30.12 -25.70
C ARG A 730 -33.39 -31.24 -25.25
N SER A 731 -32.90 -32.17 -24.44
CA SER A 731 -33.77 -33.09 -23.70
C SER A 731 -34.71 -32.33 -22.74
N LYS A 732 -35.83 -32.96 -22.36
CA LYS A 732 -36.82 -32.48 -21.39
C LYS A 732 -37.56 -31.19 -21.78
N VAL A 733 -37.63 -30.84 -23.06
CA VAL A 733 -38.40 -29.69 -23.58
C VAL A 733 -39.80 -30.12 -24.06
N ARG A 734 -40.79 -29.22 -23.95
CA ARG A 734 -42.07 -29.35 -24.66
C ARG A 734 -41.92 -28.98 -26.13
N VAL A 735 -42.83 -29.49 -26.96
CA VAL A 735 -42.78 -29.37 -28.42
C VAL A 735 -44.15 -28.98 -28.96
N MET A 736 -44.17 -28.05 -29.92
CA MET A 736 -45.35 -27.68 -30.70
C MET A 736 -45.17 -27.95 -32.20
N ASN A 737 -46.28 -28.04 -32.93
CA ASN A 737 -46.31 -28.12 -34.39
C ASN A 737 -46.38 -26.72 -35.05
N SER A 738 -46.50 -26.69 -36.38
CA SER A 738 -46.66 -25.46 -37.17
C SER A 738 -48.04 -24.78 -37.07
N SER A 739 -49.02 -25.35 -36.37
CA SER A 739 -50.26 -24.66 -35.95
C SER A 739 -50.14 -23.99 -34.56
N GLY A 740 -49.05 -24.24 -33.82
CA GLY A 740 -48.84 -23.72 -32.45
C GLY A 740 -49.44 -24.59 -31.34
N GLU A 741 -50.01 -25.74 -31.69
CA GLU A 741 -50.58 -26.71 -30.76
C GLU A 741 -49.48 -27.54 -30.10
N GLU A 742 -49.62 -27.86 -28.82
CA GLU A 742 -48.64 -28.70 -28.13
C GLU A 742 -48.82 -30.18 -28.51
N VAL A 743 -47.70 -30.86 -28.80
CA VAL A 743 -47.68 -32.21 -29.39
C VAL A 743 -47.06 -33.25 -28.44
N GLY A 744 -46.28 -32.81 -27.45
CA GLY A 744 -45.68 -33.66 -26.42
C GLY A 744 -44.32 -33.14 -25.92
N MET A 745 -43.55 -34.03 -25.28
CA MET A 745 -42.30 -33.68 -24.60
C MET A 745 -41.14 -34.57 -25.04
N VAL A 746 -39.99 -33.99 -25.41
CA VAL A 746 -38.76 -34.75 -25.67
C VAL A 746 -38.23 -35.30 -24.36
N GLN A 747 -38.10 -36.62 -24.23
CA GLN A 747 -37.49 -37.25 -23.06
C GLN A 747 -35.97 -37.32 -23.18
N GLN A 748 -35.47 -37.70 -24.36
CA GLN A 748 -34.08 -38.07 -24.61
C GLN A 748 -33.69 -37.68 -26.05
N VAL A 749 -32.44 -37.26 -26.25
CA VAL A 749 -31.83 -37.03 -27.56
C VAL A 749 -30.65 -37.98 -27.70
N GLN A 750 -30.48 -38.62 -28.85
CA GLN A 750 -29.42 -39.58 -29.11
C GLN A 750 -28.71 -39.33 -30.44
N GLU A 751 -27.38 -39.31 -30.39
CA GLU A 751 -26.48 -39.15 -31.54
C GLU A 751 -25.56 -40.39 -31.58
N GLU A 752 -25.50 -41.07 -32.72
CA GLU A 752 -24.82 -42.38 -32.90
C GLU A 752 -25.13 -43.44 -31.80
N GLY A 753 -26.34 -43.40 -31.24
CA GLY A 753 -26.78 -44.31 -30.17
C GLY A 753 -26.28 -43.97 -28.76
N ARG A 754 -25.61 -42.82 -28.59
CA ARG A 754 -25.25 -42.25 -27.27
C ARG A 754 -26.24 -41.16 -26.88
N GLU A 755 -26.60 -41.06 -25.62
CA GLU A 755 -27.41 -39.95 -25.11
C GLU A 755 -26.59 -38.65 -25.10
N VAL A 756 -27.18 -37.57 -25.61
CA VAL A 756 -26.61 -36.22 -25.61
C VAL A 756 -27.58 -35.25 -24.94
N GLU A 757 -27.06 -34.25 -24.22
CA GLU A 757 -27.93 -33.27 -23.55
C GLU A 757 -28.68 -32.38 -24.54
N SER A 758 -28.04 -32.05 -25.67
CA SER A 758 -28.58 -31.24 -26.74
C SER A 758 -27.92 -31.51 -28.10
N ALA A 759 -28.62 -31.18 -29.18
CA ALA A 759 -28.16 -31.20 -30.57
C ALA A 759 -28.33 -29.81 -31.22
N GLU A 760 -27.46 -29.45 -32.16
CA GLU A 760 -27.41 -28.11 -32.77
C GLU A 760 -27.84 -28.10 -34.24
N LYS A 761 -28.02 -26.91 -34.81
CA LYS A 761 -28.33 -26.70 -36.24
C LYS A 761 -27.43 -27.56 -37.16
N GLY A 762 -28.05 -28.43 -37.94
CA GLY A 762 -27.40 -29.38 -38.85
C GLY A 762 -27.21 -30.80 -38.28
N SER A 763 -27.35 -31.02 -36.97
CA SER A 763 -27.34 -32.36 -36.39
C SER A 763 -28.57 -33.18 -36.83
N GLN A 764 -28.33 -34.42 -37.24
CA GLN A 764 -29.37 -35.43 -37.46
C GLN A 764 -29.33 -36.45 -36.30
N VAL A 765 -30.35 -36.44 -35.45
CA VAL A 765 -30.39 -37.19 -34.18
C VAL A 765 -31.67 -37.98 -34.03
N ALA A 766 -31.63 -39.08 -33.27
CA ALA A 766 -32.83 -39.80 -32.85
C ALA A 766 -33.36 -39.17 -31.57
N ILE A 767 -34.66 -38.83 -31.53
CA ILE A 767 -35.31 -38.34 -30.31
C ILE A 767 -36.35 -39.32 -29.79
N SER A 768 -36.46 -39.39 -28.47
CA SER A 768 -37.55 -40.05 -27.77
C SER A 768 -38.55 -39.02 -27.28
N MET A 769 -39.82 -39.13 -27.67
CA MET A 769 -40.87 -38.14 -27.42
C MET A 769 -42.10 -38.79 -26.75
N LYS A 770 -42.47 -38.28 -25.57
CA LYS A 770 -43.63 -38.70 -24.78
C LYS A 770 -44.88 -37.93 -25.22
N GLU A 771 -46.02 -38.64 -25.22
CA GLU A 771 -47.36 -38.25 -25.67
C GLU A 771 -47.76 -38.43 -27.16
N PRO A 772 -46.96 -38.16 -28.21
CA PRO A 772 -47.46 -38.30 -29.58
C PRO A 772 -47.56 -39.76 -30.02
N THR A 773 -48.39 -40.00 -31.05
CA THR A 773 -48.30 -41.19 -31.89
C THR A 773 -47.94 -40.79 -33.31
N VAL A 774 -46.87 -41.37 -33.85
CA VAL A 774 -46.40 -41.14 -35.22
C VAL A 774 -47.43 -41.65 -36.22
N GLY A 775 -47.80 -40.81 -37.18
CA GLY A 775 -48.90 -41.00 -38.12
C GLY A 775 -50.24 -40.40 -37.66
N ARG A 776 -50.34 -39.91 -36.41
CA ARG A 776 -51.54 -39.24 -35.87
C ARG A 776 -51.27 -37.80 -35.42
N GLN A 777 -50.43 -37.62 -34.39
CA GLN A 777 -50.08 -36.30 -33.85
C GLN A 777 -48.80 -35.70 -34.46
N VAL A 778 -47.89 -36.54 -34.96
CA VAL A 778 -46.68 -36.15 -35.70
C VAL A 778 -46.60 -36.98 -36.97
N LYS A 779 -46.20 -36.38 -38.09
CA LYS A 779 -46.06 -37.02 -39.40
C LYS A 779 -44.62 -36.90 -39.93
N GLU A 780 -44.23 -37.85 -40.77
CA GLU A 780 -42.91 -37.84 -41.41
C GLU A 780 -42.77 -36.62 -42.36
N GLY A 781 -41.68 -35.86 -42.19
CA GLY A 781 -41.47 -34.58 -42.87
C GLY A 781 -42.16 -33.38 -42.21
N GLU A 782 -42.82 -33.53 -41.06
CA GLU A 782 -43.42 -32.42 -40.31
C GLU A 782 -42.36 -31.61 -39.56
N THR A 783 -42.50 -30.27 -39.55
CA THR A 783 -41.64 -29.35 -38.81
C THR A 783 -42.23 -29.08 -37.43
N LEU A 784 -41.41 -29.28 -36.40
CA LEU A 784 -41.73 -29.11 -35.00
C LEU A 784 -40.83 -28.02 -34.38
N TYR A 785 -41.30 -27.44 -33.28
CA TYR A 785 -40.64 -26.33 -32.59
C TYR A 785 -40.57 -26.60 -31.09
N SER A 786 -39.53 -26.10 -30.43
CA SER A 786 -39.49 -25.99 -28.97
C SER A 786 -40.66 -25.12 -28.48
N LEU A 787 -41.35 -25.56 -27.43
CA LEU A 787 -42.35 -24.76 -26.72
C LEU A 787 -41.83 -24.36 -25.33
N PRO A 788 -41.14 -23.21 -25.19
CA PRO A 788 -40.96 -22.58 -23.88
C PRO A 788 -42.32 -22.21 -23.27
N SER A 789 -42.40 -22.13 -21.95
CA SER A 789 -43.54 -21.50 -21.26
C SER A 789 -43.63 -20.00 -21.58
N SER A 790 -44.79 -19.39 -21.32
CA SER A 790 -45.01 -17.96 -21.53
C SER A 790 -44.01 -17.09 -20.75
N GLU A 791 -43.65 -17.51 -19.52
CA GLU A 791 -42.65 -16.85 -18.67
C GLU A 791 -41.23 -16.99 -19.23
N GLU A 792 -40.83 -18.19 -19.68
CA GLU A 792 -39.52 -18.41 -20.32
C GLU A 792 -39.39 -17.60 -21.61
N ALA A 793 -40.41 -17.62 -22.47
CA ALA A 793 -40.42 -16.86 -23.72
C ALA A 793 -40.32 -15.35 -23.48
N ARG A 794 -41.04 -14.83 -22.47
CA ARG A 794 -40.92 -13.43 -22.03
C ARG A 794 -39.53 -13.13 -21.48
N ALA A 795 -38.96 -14.02 -20.66
CA ALA A 795 -37.61 -13.84 -20.08
C ALA A 795 -36.53 -13.84 -21.16
N LEU A 796 -36.60 -14.75 -22.14
CA LEU A 796 -35.72 -14.78 -23.30
C LEU A 796 -35.81 -13.46 -24.10
N LYS A 797 -37.03 -13.02 -24.44
CA LYS A 797 -37.27 -11.83 -25.26
C LYS A 797 -36.92 -10.49 -24.58
N THR A 798 -36.93 -10.43 -23.25
CA THR A 798 -36.73 -9.17 -22.48
C THR A 798 -35.45 -9.11 -21.67
N LYS A 799 -35.11 -10.17 -20.91
CA LYS A 799 -33.99 -10.19 -19.96
C LYS A 799 -32.71 -10.82 -20.53
N PHE A 800 -32.85 -11.74 -21.48
CA PHE A 800 -31.73 -12.49 -22.06
C PHE A 800 -31.56 -12.27 -23.57
N ARG A 801 -32.18 -11.23 -24.14
CA ARG A 801 -32.14 -10.89 -25.56
C ARG A 801 -30.71 -10.87 -26.11
N ASP A 802 -29.81 -10.22 -25.39
CA ASP A 802 -28.40 -10.03 -25.80
C ASP A 802 -27.53 -11.29 -25.63
N ARG A 803 -28.12 -12.44 -25.24
CA ARG A 803 -27.47 -13.76 -25.19
C ARG A 803 -27.96 -14.73 -26.26
N LEU A 804 -28.87 -14.31 -27.13
CA LEU A 804 -29.37 -15.08 -28.26
C LEU A 804 -28.74 -14.55 -29.56
N SER A 805 -28.41 -15.44 -30.49
CA SER A 805 -28.03 -15.05 -31.85
C SER A 805 -29.20 -14.43 -32.62
N GLU A 806 -28.92 -13.71 -33.72
CA GLU A 806 -29.98 -13.16 -34.57
C GLU A 806 -30.91 -14.24 -35.15
N GLU A 807 -30.38 -15.43 -35.44
CA GLU A 807 -31.19 -16.59 -35.86
C GLU A 807 -32.10 -17.10 -34.73
N GLU A 808 -31.58 -17.21 -33.50
CA GLU A 808 -32.38 -17.65 -32.34
C GLU A 808 -33.44 -16.61 -31.92
N LEU A 809 -33.16 -15.31 -32.11
CA LEU A 809 -34.13 -14.24 -31.88
C LEU A 809 -35.25 -14.27 -32.93
N ALA A 810 -34.92 -14.41 -34.22
CA ALA A 810 -35.91 -14.55 -35.27
C ALA A 810 -36.76 -15.83 -35.08
N LEU A 811 -36.14 -16.93 -34.65
CA LEU A 811 -36.82 -18.18 -34.32
C LEU A 811 -37.70 -18.07 -33.06
N LEU A 812 -37.26 -17.36 -32.02
CA LEU A 812 -38.09 -17.09 -30.84
C LEU A 812 -39.33 -16.26 -31.21
N ASP A 813 -39.19 -15.29 -32.11
CA ASP A 813 -40.32 -14.50 -32.59
C ASP A 813 -41.26 -15.32 -33.50
N GLU A 814 -40.73 -16.20 -34.37
CA GLU A 814 -41.55 -17.19 -35.09
C GLU A 814 -42.33 -18.09 -34.12
N ILE A 815 -41.69 -18.60 -33.06
CA ILE A 815 -42.32 -19.43 -32.03
C ILE A 815 -43.45 -18.66 -31.30
N ILE A 816 -43.21 -17.39 -30.94
CA ILE A 816 -44.22 -16.54 -30.29
C ILE A 816 -45.39 -16.26 -31.24
N GLU A 817 -45.16 -15.97 -32.52
CA GLU A 817 -46.23 -15.74 -33.50
C GLU A 817 -47.05 -17.00 -33.80
N LEU A 818 -46.41 -18.17 -33.89
CA LEU A 818 -47.09 -19.45 -34.05
C LEU A 818 -47.97 -19.74 -32.83
N ARG A 819 -47.42 -19.64 -31.61
CA ARG A 819 -48.17 -19.95 -30.39
C ARG A 819 -49.32 -18.98 -30.12
N ARG A 820 -49.18 -17.69 -30.47
CA ARG A 820 -50.24 -16.68 -30.32
C ARG A 820 -51.50 -16.94 -31.16
N ARG A 821 -51.44 -17.83 -32.15
CA ARG A 821 -52.62 -18.31 -32.91
C ARG A 821 -53.55 -19.19 -32.07
N VAL A 822 -53.00 -19.84 -31.05
CA VAL A 822 -53.73 -20.69 -30.09
C VAL A 822 -53.92 -19.96 -28.76
N GLU A 823 -52.93 -19.17 -28.33
CA GLU A 823 -52.85 -18.57 -26.99
C GLU A 823 -52.45 -17.09 -27.09
N TYR A 824 -53.43 -16.20 -27.30
CA TYR A 824 -53.22 -14.79 -27.65
C TYR A 824 -52.28 -14.00 -26.70
N LEU A 825 -52.31 -14.31 -25.39
CA LEU A 825 -51.51 -13.64 -24.36
C LEU A 825 -50.11 -14.28 -24.13
N TYR A 826 -49.70 -15.22 -24.97
CA TYR A 826 -48.39 -15.88 -24.85
C TYR A 826 -47.23 -14.88 -24.99
N ALA A 827 -46.24 -14.98 -24.09
CA ALA A 827 -45.07 -14.09 -24.00
C ALA A 827 -45.42 -12.59 -23.89
N PHE A 828 -46.47 -12.25 -23.15
CA PHE A 828 -46.88 -10.87 -22.81
C PHE A 828 -46.35 -10.45 -21.43
#